data_AF-A0A9J5WAJ2-F1
#
_entry.id   AF-A0A9J5WAJ2-F1
#
_cell.length_a   1.000
_cell.length_b   1.000
_cell.length_c   1.000
_cell.angle_alpha   90.00
_cell.angle_beta   90.00
_cell.angle_gamma   90.00
#
_symmetry.space_group_name_H-M   'P 1'
#
loop_
_entity.id
_entity.type
_entity.pdbx_description
1 polymer ?
#
loop_
_entity_poly.entity_id
_entity_poly.type
_entity_poly.pdbx_seq_one_letter_code
_entity_poly.pdbx_strand_id
1 'polypeptide(L)'
;MGGGDNMSNTTTKTEQKKNNLQRVKCSKPPFTIGDIKKAIPPHCFQRSLLRSLSYLARDLIFVCIFYYIAITYFHVLPSPYYYYYLAWPIYWIAQGCVCTGIWVIAHECGHHAFSDYPWINDTVGFILHSALLTPYFSWKYSHRRHHSNTNSLEYDENHVPKLKSQLRWYTKLYTNNSLGQLFILAFTLTAGLPLYFAINIAGRPYDRFASHYDPYSPIYNDHERLQIYLSDAGVIATAYVLYRVALAQGLAWIVSIYGVPLLIVNGFIVLITFLHHTHPSLPHYDKSEWDWLRGALATIDRDYGVLTKVFHNITDTHVVHHLFSTMPHYHAMDATKVVKPLLGEYYQFDDTPIYQAMWRDLKECINVEKEEESLNKGVYWRTKVGAGGNMSGPTTIIEQKKNPLQRVPCSKPPFTVGDIKKAIPPHCFQRSLIRSFSYLVQHLILISFFYYIATTYFHLLPPPYSYLAWPAYWIVQGCVCIGIWVIGHECGHQDFSSLENDEVYIPRLKSKLRWYYKYLNNPLGRVLVLAFTLTFGWPLYLLFNVSGRNYDRFACHYDPYSPIYTDRERLQIYISDVSVIATIYVSYHVALTKGLDWLVCIYWVPLLIVNGFIVLITLLHHTHSSLPHYDSSEWHYLKGALATVDRDYGVLNKVF
;
A
#
# COMPACT_ATOMS: atom_id res chain seq x y z
N MET A 1 -77.91 16.10 -4.03
CA MET A 1 -77.44 15.14 -5.05
C MET A 1 -75.95 15.34 -5.21
N GLY A 2 -75.16 14.30 -5.02
CA GLY A 2 -73.71 14.34 -5.11
C GLY A 2 -73.13 13.09 -4.46
N GLY A 3 -73.22 11.97 -5.18
CA GLY A 3 -72.66 10.68 -4.76
C GLY A 3 -71.19 10.54 -5.15
N GLY A 4 -70.56 9.48 -4.65
CA GLY A 4 -69.29 8.98 -5.20
C GLY A 4 -68.33 8.34 -4.19
N ASP A 5 -68.63 7.09 -3.83
CA ASP A 5 -67.74 5.92 -3.70
C ASP A 5 -66.52 5.82 -2.76
N ASN A 6 -66.48 4.62 -2.15
CA ASN A 6 -65.46 4.01 -1.30
C ASN A 6 -64.12 3.77 -2.01
N MET A 7 -63.01 3.86 -1.26
CA MET A 7 -62.00 2.78 -1.19
C MET A 7 -61.00 2.98 -0.03
N SER A 8 -60.62 1.84 0.55
CA SER A 8 -59.77 1.60 1.70
C SER A 8 -58.35 2.18 1.63
N ASN A 9 -57.88 2.79 2.73
CA ASN A 9 -56.45 3.06 2.97
C ASN A 9 -55.94 2.22 4.14
N THR A 10 -55.38 1.06 3.81
CA THR A 10 -54.38 0.39 4.64
C THR A 10 -53.02 0.80 4.09
N THR A 11 -52.38 1.79 4.71
CA THR A 11 -51.05 2.24 4.27
C THR A 11 -50.10 2.39 5.46
N THR A 12 -49.11 1.49 5.45
CA THR A 12 -47.69 1.72 5.76
C THR A 12 -47.29 2.22 7.15
N LYS A 13 -47.11 1.26 8.07
CA LYS A 13 -46.19 1.36 9.23
C LYS A 13 -44.75 0.91 8.92
N THR A 14 -44.34 0.88 7.65
CA THR A 14 -43.05 0.26 7.23
C THR A 14 -42.10 1.24 6.53
N GLU A 15 -42.22 2.55 6.74
CA GLU A 15 -41.28 3.54 6.19
C GLU A 15 -40.76 4.49 7.27
N GLN A 16 -39.98 3.96 8.23
CA GLN A 16 -39.16 4.80 9.12
C GLN A 16 -37.93 4.07 9.69
N LYS A 17 -37.29 3.21 8.90
CA LYS A 17 -35.96 2.65 9.19
C LYS A 17 -34.99 2.97 8.03
N LYS A 18 -34.76 4.26 7.78
CA LYS A 18 -33.52 4.70 7.14
C LYS A 18 -32.52 4.93 8.27
N ASN A 19 -31.56 4.04 8.44
CA ASN A 19 -30.40 4.24 9.31
C ASN A 19 -29.62 5.46 8.80
N ASN A 20 -29.97 6.66 9.28
CA ASN A 20 -29.08 7.80 9.19
C ASN A 20 -27.95 7.52 10.19
N LEU A 21 -26.78 7.13 9.67
CA LEU A 21 -25.57 6.91 10.47
C LEU A 21 -25.24 8.23 11.19
N GLN A 22 -25.56 8.30 12.48
CA GLN A 22 -25.32 9.51 13.27
C GLN A 22 -23.83 9.63 13.56
N ARG A 23 -23.27 10.83 13.40
CA ARG A 23 -21.87 11.11 13.74
C ARG A 23 -21.66 11.07 15.25
N VAL A 24 -20.48 10.61 15.69
CA VAL A 24 -20.09 10.65 17.12
C VAL A 24 -20.04 12.10 17.58
N LYS A 25 -20.35 12.33 18.85
CA LYS A 25 -20.13 13.63 19.48
C LYS A 25 -18.63 13.92 19.62
N CYS A 26 -18.18 15.06 19.10
CA CYS A 26 -16.77 15.47 19.13
C CYS A 26 -16.41 16.47 20.23
N SER A 27 -17.40 16.96 20.99
CA SER A 27 -17.14 17.81 22.15
C SER A 27 -16.33 17.05 23.20
N LYS A 28 -15.61 17.76 24.06
CA LYS A 28 -14.91 17.10 25.18
C LYS A 28 -15.94 16.32 26.03
N PRO A 29 -15.69 15.03 26.31
CA PRO A 29 -16.57 14.24 27.15
C PRO A 29 -16.75 14.87 28.54
N PRO A 30 -17.96 14.82 29.12
CA PRO A 30 -18.21 15.34 30.48
C PRO A 30 -17.71 14.41 31.59
N PHE A 31 -16.96 13.35 31.23
CA PHE A 31 -16.42 12.32 32.11
C PHE A 31 -14.94 12.10 31.80
N THR A 32 -14.22 11.60 32.79
CA THR A 32 -12.81 11.21 32.66
C THR A 32 -12.67 9.69 32.49
N ILE A 33 -11.50 9.23 32.07
CA ILE A 33 -11.16 7.81 32.08
C ILE A 33 -11.27 7.19 33.48
N GLY A 34 -11.02 7.98 34.53
CA GLY A 34 -11.15 7.56 35.92
C GLY A 34 -12.61 7.27 36.31
N ASP A 35 -13.56 8.09 35.83
CA ASP A 35 -14.99 7.90 36.07
C ASP A 35 -15.48 6.60 35.41
N ILE A 36 -15.04 6.35 34.17
CA ILE A 36 -15.34 5.10 33.44
C ILE A 36 -14.76 3.90 34.21
N LYS A 37 -13.50 3.98 34.64
CA LYS A 37 -12.82 2.91 35.37
C LYS A 37 -13.53 2.58 36.69
N LYS A 38 -14.01 3.60 37.41
CA LYS A 38 -14.71 3.44 38.70
C LYS A 38 -16.04 2.71 38.55
N ALA A 39 -16.72 2.84 37.41
CA ALA A 39 -17.96 2.13 37.15
C ALA A 39 -17.75 0.65 36.83
N ILE A 40 -16.61 0.28 36.25
CA ILE A 40 -16.32 -1.10 35.85
C ILE A 40 -16.09 -1.97 37.10
N PRO A 41 -16.73 -3.16 37.20
CA PRO A 41 -16.49 -4.08 38.30
C PRO A 41 -14.99 -4.43 38.45
N PRO A 42 -14.41 -4.44 39.66
CA PRO A 42 -12.98 -4.67 39.85
C PRO A 42 -12.47 -6.01 39.31
N HIS A 43 -13.33 -7.04 39.31
CA HIS A 43 -12.97 -8.36 38.78
C HIS A 43 -12.67 -8.33 37.27
N CYS A 44 -13.20 -7.35 36.52
CA CYS A 44 -12.91 -7.25 35.09
C CYS A 44 -11.43 -6.99 34.78
N PHE A 45 -10.69 -6.40 35.73
CA PHE A 45 -9.26 -6.12 35.59
C PHE A 45 -8.35 -7.28 36.09
N GLN A 46 -8.94 -8.37 36.60
CA GLN A 46 -8.18 -9.51 37.10
C GLN A 46 -7.79 -10.45 35.96
N ARG A 47 -6.49 -10.68 35.80
CA ARG A 47 -5.93 -11.52 34.74
C ARG A 47 -5.65 -12.92 35.29
N SER A 48 -6.40 -13.91 34.83
CA SER A 48 -6.17 -15.32 35.14
C SER A 48 -5.39 -16.01 34.02
N LEU A 49 -4.13 -16.34 34.30
CA LEU A 49 -3.26 -17.10 33.39
C LEU A 49 -3.92 -18.42 32.97
N LEU A 50 -4.52 -19.15 33.91
CA LEU A 50 -5.18 -20.43 33.63
C LEU A 50 -6.36 -20.24 32.66
N ARG A 51 -7.16 -19.19 32.86
CA ARG A 51 -8.29 -18.88 31.99
C ARG A 51 -7.81 -18.51 30.60
N SER A 52 -6.81 -17.64 30.48
CA SER A 52 -6.22 -17.28 29.18
C SER A 52 -5.63 -18.47 28.44
N LEU A 53 -4.89 -19.34 29.14
CA LEU A 53 -4.37 -20.59 28.59
C LEU A 53 -5.49 -21.54 28.15
N SER A 54 -6.65 -21.56 28.82
CA SER A 54 -7.78 -22.39 28.39
C SER A 54 -8.38 -21.94 27.06
N TYR A 55 -8.44 -20.63 26.78
CA TYR A 55 -8.87 -20.09 25.48
C TYR A 55 -7.86 -20.45 24.39
N LEU A 56 -6.56 -20.30 24.66
CA LEU A 56 -5.51 -20.70 23.73
C LEU A 56 -5.55 -22.20 23.43
N ALA A 57 -5.66 -23.04 24.46
CA ALA A 57 -5.74 -24.49 24.31
C ALA A 57 -6.97 -24.91 23.49
N ARG A 58 -8.12 -24.29 23.74
CA ARG A 58 -9.35 -24.52 22.95
C ARG A 58 -9.13 -24.22 21.47
N ASP A 59 -8.54 -23.07 21.14
CA ASP A 59 -8.32 -22.67 19.75
C ASP A 59 -7.28 -23.58 19.07
N LEU A 60 -6.21 -23.98 19.78
CA LEU A 60 -5.23 -24.95 19.28
C LEU A 60 -5.86 -26.33 19.04
N ILE A 61 -6.77 -26.78 19.90
CA ILE A 61 -7.52 -28.03 19.69
C ILE A 61 -8.34 -27.95 18.40
N PHE A 62 -9.04 -26.84 18.16
CA PHE A 62 -9.79 -26.66 16.90
C PHE A 62 -8.87 -26.64 15.67
N VAL A 63 -7.72 -25.96 15.75
CA VAL A 63 -6.68 -26.00 14.70
C VAL A 63 -6.25 -27.44 14.42
N CYS A 64 -5.95 -28.23 15.45
CA CYS A 64 -5.56 -29.63 15.29
C CYS A 64 -6.68 -30.51 14.71
N ILE A 65 -7.93 -30.30 15.14
CA ILE A 65 -9.09 -31.04 14.62
C ILE A 65 -9.29 -30.76 13.14
N PHE A 66 -9.30 -29.49 12.73
CA PHE A 66 -9.50 -29.12 11.33
C PHE A 66 -8.35 -29.62 10.45
N TYR A 67 -7.11 -29.48 10.92
CA TYR A 67 -5.93 -30.02 10.25
C TYR A 67 -6.04 -31.55 10.08
N TYR A 68 -6.35 -32.28 11.16
CA TYR A 68 -6.54 -33.74 11.14
C TYR A 68 -7.62 -34.15 10.15
N ILE A 69 -8.77 -33.46 10.16
CA ILE A 69 -9.85 -33.75 9.22
C ILE A 69 -9.38 -33.58 7.77
N ALA A 70 -8.67 -32.49 7.47
CA ALA A 70 -8.18 -32.20 6.14
C ALA A 70 -7.20 -33.28 5.64
N ILE A 71 -6.19 -33.65 6.43
CA ILE A 71 -5.17 -34.60 6.00
C ILE A 71 -5.69 -36.04 5.93
N THR A 72 -6.62 -36.43 6.81
CA THR A 72 -7.09 -37.82 6.92
C THR A 72 -8.27 -38.10 5.99
N TYR A 73 -9.19 -37.15 5.80
CA TYR A 73 -10.45 -37.45 5.11
C TYR A 73 -10.57 -36.84 3.71
N PHE A 74 -9.87 -35.75 3.38
CA PHE A 74 -10.13 -35.08 2.09
C PHE A 74 -9.78 -35.97 0.90
N HIS A 75 -8.69 -36.76 1.00
CA HIS A 75 -8.25 -37.65 -0.08
C HIS A 75 -9.15 -38.88 -0.28
N VAL A 76 -10.02 -39.22 0.68
CA VAL A 76 -10.95 -40.36 0.60
C VAL A 76 -12.40 -39.92 0.29
N LEU A 77 -12.63 -38.64 0.03
CA LEU A 77 -13.97 -38.16 -0.31
C LEU A 77 -14.47 -38.81 -1.61
N PRO A 78 -15.71 -39.35 -1.63
CA PRO A 78 -16.21 -40.13 -2.75
C PRO A 78 -16.43 -39.27 -4.01
N SER A 79 -16.38 -39.94 -5.16
CA SER A 79 -16.80 -39.36 -6.44
C SER A 79 -18.31 -39.01 -6.38
N PRO A 80 -18.71 -37.84 -6.91
CA PRO A 80 -17.92 -36.93 -7.74
C PRO A 80 -17.04 -35.96 -6.94
N TYR A 81 -15.93 -35.55 -7.54
CA TYR A 81 -14.90 -34.70 -6.92
C TYR A 81 -15.40 -33.32 -6.39
N TYR A 82 -16.68 -32.96 -6.54
CA TYR A 82 -17.21 -31.71 -5.97
C TYR A 82 -17.08 -31.66 -4.44
N TYR A 83 -17.23 -32.79 -3.73
CA TYR A 83 -17.05 -32.81 -2.28
C TYR A 83 -15.62 -32.44 -1.89
N TYR A 84 -14.64 -32.95 -2.63
CA TYR A 84 -13.23 -32.61 -2.46
C TYR A 84 -12.96 -31.11 -2.70
N TYR A 85 -13.48 -30.56 -3.80
CA TYR A 85 -13.29 -29.13 -4.11
C TYR A 85 -14.03 -28.19 -3.16
N LEU A 86 -15.14 -28.61 -2.55
CA LEU A 86 -15.86 -27.82 -1.55
C LEU A 86 -15.24 -27.92 -0.16
N ALA A 87 -14.63 -29.06 0.19
CA ALA A 87 -14.03 -29.28 1.50
C ALA A 87 -12.86 -28.32 1.78
N TRP A 88 -12.07 -28.00 0.75
CA TRP A 88 -10.92 -27.09 0.87
C TRP A 88 -11.30 -25.66 1.28
N PRO A 89 -12.21 -24.93 0.57
CA PRO A 89 -12.69 -23.63 1.01
C PRO A 89 -13.30 -23.62 2.42
N ILE A 90 -14.05 -24.67 2.79
CA ILE A 90 -14.62 -24.80 4.13
C ILE A 90 -13.51 -24.90 5.18
N TYR A 91 -12.52 -25.77 4.95
CA TYR A 91 -11.34 -25.88 5.81
C TYR A 91 -10.59 -24.55 5.89
N TRP A 92 -10.32 -23.90 4.75
CA TRP A 92 -9.57 -22.64 4.73
C TRP A 92 -10.25 -21.56 5.58
N ILE A 93 -11.57 -21.39 5.43
CA ILE A 93 -12.35 -20.43 6.20
C ILE A 93 -12.35 -20.81 7.68
N ALA A 94 -12.66 -22.06 8.02
CA ALA A 94 -12.73 -22.50 9.41
C ALA A 94 -11.36 -22.38 10.12
N GLN A 95 -10.30 -22.88 9.48
CA GLN A 95 -8.92 -22.83 9.96
C GLN A 95 -8.44 -21.38 10.12
N GLY A 96 -8.65 -20.56 9.09
CA GLY A 96 -8.25 -19.15 9.10
C GLY A 96 -8.98 -18.34 10.18
N CYS A 97 -10.28 -18.56 10.38
CA CYS A 97 -11.04 -17.90 11.44
C CYS A 97 -10.53 -18.29 12.84
N VAL A 98 -10.27 -19.56 13.12
CA VAL A 98 -9.73 -19.98 14.43
C VAL A 98 -8.31 -19.45 14.63
N CYS A 99 -7.46 -19.49 13.60
CA CYS A 99 -6.13 -18.88 13.67
C CYS A 99 -6.19 -17.36 13.87
N THR A 100 -7.25 -16.68 13.41
CA THR A 100 -7.49 -15.26 13.71
C THR A 100 -7.77 -15.08 15.21
N GLY A 101 -8.53 -15.98 15.84
CA GLY A 101 -8.70 -16.02 17.30
C GLY A 101 -7.37 -16.17 18.05
N ILE A 102 -6.48 -17.05 17.57
CA ILE A 102 -5.11 -17.19 18.11
C ILE A 102 -4.31 -15.90 17.93
N TRP A 103 -4.43 -15.25 16.77
CA TRP A 103 -3.79 -13.96 16.53
C TRP A 103 -4.26 -12.90 17.53
N VAL A 104 -5.57 -12.87 17.83
CA VAL A 104 -6.16 -11.97 18.86
C VAL A 104 -5.59 -12.28 20.25
N ILE A 105 -5.45 -13.56 20.64
CA ILE A 105 -4.81 -13.93 21.93
C ILE A 105 -3.36 -13.41 22.01
N ALA A 106 -2.61 -13.50 20.91
CA ALA A 106 -1.24 -12.98 20.84
C ALA A 106 -1.21 -11.44 20.83
N HIS A 107 -2.23 -10.79 20.26
CA HIS A 107 -2.45 -9.34 20.41
C HIS A 107 -2.69 -8.95 21.88
N GLU A 108 -3.53 -9.70 22.61
CA GLU A 108 -3.79 -9.49 24.05
C GLU A 108 -2.51 -9.68 24.89
N CYS A 109 -1.62 -10.58 24.46
CA CYS A 109 -0.29 -10.71 25.05
C CYS A 109 0.54 -9.42 24.88
N GLY A 110 0.47 -8.78 23.71
CA GLY A 110 1.13 -7.50 23.43
C GLY A 110 0.67 -6.35 24.34
N HIS A 111 -0.58 -6.41 24.81
CA HIS A 111 -1.14 -5.48 25.80
C HIS A 111 -0.91 -5.90 27.25
N HIS A 112 -0.26 -7.04 27.47
CA HIS A 112 -0.12 -7.66 28.79
C HIS A 112 -1.46 -8.00 29.47
N ALA A 113 -2.52 -8.19 28.68
CA ALA A 113 -3.85 -8.58 29.12
C ALA A 113 -3.97 -10.10 29.38
N PHE A 114 -3.09 -10.90 28.75
CA PHE A 114 -3.12 -12.36 28.87
C PHE A 114 -2.84 -12.89 30.28
N SER A 115 -1.89 -12.28 31.01
CA SER A 115 -1.55 -12.65 32.39
C SER A 115 -0.90 -11.50 33.14
N ASP A 116 -0.75 -11.64 34.46
CA ASP A 116 0.00 -10.68 35.29
C ASP A 116 1.53 -10.77 35.11
N TYR A 117 2.03 -11.73 34.32
CA TYR A 117 3.46 -11.95 34.11
C TYR A 117 3.89 -11.45 32.72
N PRO A 118 4.57 -10.28 32.62
CA PRO A 118 4.90 -9.70 31.32
C PRO A 118 5.77 -10.61 30.45
N TRP A 119 6.69 -11.37 31.04
CA TRP A 119 7.56 -12.29 30.31
C TRP A 119 6.80 -13.49 29.73
N ILE A 120 5.74 -13.98 30.40
CA ILE A 120 4.88 -15.03 29.86
C ILE A 120 4.11 -14.48 28.68
N ASN A 121 3.54 -13.28 28.82
CA ASN A 121 2.81 -12.61 27.75
C ASN A 121 3.72 -12.46 26.52
N ASP A 122 4.92 -11.92 26.70
CA ASP A 122 5.86 -11.71 25.60
C ASP A 122 6.33 -13.01 24.97
N THR A 123 6.53 -14.07 25.75
CA THR A 123 6.92 -15.40 25.23
C THR A 123 5.80 -16.04 24.42
N VAL A 124 4.58 -16.07 24.96
CA VAL A 124 3.41 -16.67 24.28
C VAL A 124 3.08 -15.87 23.03
N GLY A 125 3.02 -14.54 23.12
CA GLY A 125 2.77 -13.65 22.00
C GLY A 125 3.83 -13.81 20.90
N PHE A 126 5.12 -13.85 21.28
CA PHE A 126 6.22 -14.04 20.33
C PHE A 126 6.10 -15.35 19.56
N ILE A 127 5.83 -16.47 20.24
CA ILE A 127 5.69 -17.78 19.59
C ILE A 127 4.49 -17.79 18.63
N LEU A 128 3.33 -17.34 19.10
CA LEU A 128 2.08 -17.40 18.32
C LEU A 128 2.08 -16.45 17.12
N HIS A 129 2.50 -15.20 17.29
CA HIS A 129 2.61 -14.26 16.16
C HIS A 129 3.71 -14.68 15.18
N SER A 130 4.86 -15.17 15.64
CA SER A 130 5.89 -15.70 14.74
C SER A 130 5.36 -16.89 13.92
N ALA A 131 4.60 -17.80 14.54
CA ALA A 131 3.97 -18.93 13.87
C ALA A 131 2.89 -18.51 12.83
N LEU A 132 2.41 -17.27 12.90
CA LEU A 132 1.48 -16.65 11.94
C LEU A 132 2.18 -15.58 11.08
N LEU A 133 3.52 -15.62 10.97
CA LEU A 133 4.34 -14.67 10.21
C LEU A 133 4.05 -13.19 10.54
N THR A 134 3.68 -12.89 11.77
CA THR A 134 3.54 -11.54 12.32
C THR A 134 4.76 -11.24 13.20
N PRO A 135 5.51 -10.15 12.96
CA PRO A 135 6.66 -9.82 13.80
C PRO A 135 6.19 -9.24 15.15
N TYR A 136 6.17 -10.07 16.18
CA TYR A 136 5.47 -9.80 17.45
C TYR A 136 5.83 -8.48 18.14
N PHE A 137 7.11 -8.26 18.49
CA PHE A 137 7.49 -7.06 19.24
C PHE A 137 7.41 -5.81 18.37
N SER A 138 7.76 -5.92 17.09
CA SER A 138 7.70 -4.79 16.18
C SER A 138 6.26 -4.33 15.95
N TRP A 139 5.31 -5.26 15.82
CA TRP A 139 3.88 -4.95 15.79
C TRP A 139 3.35 -4.50 17.17
N LYS A 140 3.75 -5.13 18.28
CA LYS A 140 3.39 -4.71 19.66
C LYS A 140 3.71 -3.23 19.89
N TYR A 141 4.89 -2.78 19.45
CA TYR A 141 5.33 -1.40 19.63
C TYR A 141 4.62 -0.39 18.74
N SER A 142 4.36 -0.71 17.46
CA SER A 142 3.55 0.16 16.60
C SER A 142 2.10 0.20 17.05
N HIS A 143 1.54 -0.94 17.47
CA HIS A 143 0.16 -1.04 17.94
C HIS A 143 -0.07 -0.30 19.27
N ARG A 144 0.89 -0.34 20.21
CA ARG A 144 0.85 0.48 21.43
C ARG A 144 0.79 1.97 21.12
N ARG A 145 1.54 2.43 20.12
CA ARG A 145 1.53 3.83 19.66
C ARG A 145 0.18 4.20 19.02
N HIS A 146 -0.44 3.28 18.26
CA HIS A 146 -1.82 3.45 17.78
C HIS A 146 -2.81 3.67 18.93
N HIS A 147 -2.79 2.84 19.98
CA HIS A 147 -3.64 3.03 21.19
C HIS A 147 -3.34 4.32 21.95
N SER A 148 -2.12 4.84 21.85
CA SER A 148 -1.74 6.10 22.48
C SER A 148 -2.18 7.32 21.65
N ASN A 149 -2.41 7.16 20.35
CA ASN A 149 -2.61 8.24 19.40
C ASN A 149 -3.84 8.05 18.49
N THR A 150 -4.81 7.21 18.89
CA THR A 150 -5.91 6.78 18.02
C THR A 150 -6.64 7.97 17.39
N ASN A 151 -6.86 7.91 16.09
CA ASN A 151 -7.51 8.92 15.25
C ASN A 151 -6.83 10.31 15.27
N SER A 152 -5.56 10.41 15.69
CA SER A 152 -4.72 11.58 15.41
C SER A 152 -4.27 11.55 13.94
N LEU A 153 -4.40 12.67 13.23
CA LEU A 153 -3.90 12.79 11.87
C LEU A 153 -2.36 12.80 11.79
N GLU A 154 -1.70 13.21 12.87
CA GLU A 154 -0.24 13.37 12.91
C GLU A 154 0.48 12.15 13.48
N TYR A 155 -0.10 11.48 14.48
CA TYR A 155 0.64 10.53 15.32
C TYR A 155 0.06 9.11 15.39
N ASP A 156 -1.11 8.84 14.79
CA ASP A 156 -1.62 7.48 14.70
C ASP A 156 -0.72 6.63 13.77
N GLU A 157 -0.59 5.33 14.06
CA GLU A 157 0.28 4.39 13.36
C GLU A 157 -0.45 3.51 12.35
N ASN A 158 -1.79 3.57 12.29
CA ASN A 158 -2.58 2.72 11.41
C ASN A 158 -3.86 3.42 10.92
N HIS A 159 -4.26 3.14 9.68
CA HIS A 159 -5.47 3.65 9.02
C HIS A 159 -5.60 5.19 8.96
N VAL A 160 -4.47 5.90 9.01
CA VAL A 160 -4.45 7.37 8.93
C VAL A 160 -5.02 7.83 7.58
N PRO A 161 -6.16 8.56 7.56
CA PRO A 161 -6.73 9.04 6.32
C PRO A 161 -5.83 10.04 5.63
N LYS A 162 -5.89 10.04 4.30
CA LYS A 162 -5.36 11.14 3.51
C LYS A 162 -6.36 12.28 3.48
N LEU A 163 -5.86 13.51 3.53
CA LEU A 163 -6.65 14.69 3.19
C LEU A 163 -7.04 14.63 1.71
N LYS A 164 -8.19 15.20 1.35
CA LYS A 164 -8.61 15.27 -0.06
C LYS A 164 -7.56 15.91 -0.98
N SER A 165 -6.83 16.91 -0.49
CA SER A 165 -5.72 17.57 -1.20
C SER A 165 -4.53 16.64 -1.47
N GLN A 166 -4.38 15.56 -0.69
CA GLN A 166 -3.32 14.57 -0.81
C GLN A 166 -3.74 13.36 -1.66
N LEU A 167 -4.99 13.32 -2.14
CA LEU A 167 -5.45 12.26 -3.02
C LEU A 167 -4.76 12.36 -4.37
N ARG A 168 -4.18 11.24 -4.80
CA ARG A 168 -3.46 11.15 -6.06
C ARG A 168 -4.41 11.02 -7.23
N TRP A 169 -3.97 11.42 -8.42
CA TRP A 169 -4.79 11.39 -9.64
C TRP A 169 -5.35 9.98 -9.93
N TYR A 170 -4.57 8.93 -9.67
CA TYR A 170 -4.97 7.54 -9.92
C TYR A 170 -5.98 7.01 -8.91
N THR A 171 -6.20 7.70 -7.78
CA THR A 171 -7.26 7.36 -6.81
C THR A 171 -8.60 7.31 -7.53
N LYS A 172 -8.82 8.24 -8.47
CA LYS A 172 -10.04 8.30 -9.30
C LYS A 172 -10.29 7.05 -10.14
N LEU A 173 -9.24 6.31 -10.50
CA LEU A 173 -9.36 5.10 -11.33
C LEU A 173 -10.09 3.98 -10.59
N TYR A 174 -9.89 3.86 -9.27
CA TYR A 174 -10.58 2.86 -8.47
C TYR A 174 -11.76 3.40 -7.68
N THR A 175 -11.86 4.70 -7.41
CA THR A 175 -13.02 5.24 -6.67
C THR A 175 -14.28 5.36 -7.52
N ASN A 176 -14.14 5.53 -8.84
CA ASN A 176 -15.27 5.76 -9.76
C ASN A 176 -15.76 4.50 -10.48
N ASN A 177 -15.15 3.34 -10.23
CA ASN A 177 -15.47 2.08 -10.89
C ASN A 177 -15.54 0.93 -9.88
N SER A 178 -16.67 0.22 -9.85
CA SER A 178 -16.90 -0.93 -8.95
C SER A 178 -15.84 -2.03 -9.10
N LEU A 179 -15.31 -2.27 -10.31
CA LEU A 179 -14.22 -3.24 -10.51
C LEU A 179 -12.91 -2.78 -9.86
N GLY A 180 -12.61 -1.48 -9.94
CA GLY A 180 -11.45 -0.90 -9.27
C GLY A 180 -11.59 -0.96 -7.73
N GLN A 181 -12.80 -0.73 -7.21
CA GLN A 181 -13.11 -0.88 -5.78
C GLN A 181 -12.92 -2.33 -5.33
N LEU A 182 -13.45 -3.30 -6.08
CA LEU A 182 -13.27 -4.72 -5.79
C LEU A 182 -11.78 -5.11 -5.81
N PHE A 183 -11.02 -4.62 -6.79
CA PHE A 183 -9.58 -4.86 -6.86
C PHE A 183 -8.84 -4.30 -5.64
N ILE A 184 -9.12 -3.04 -5.25
CA ILE A 184 -8.51 -2.43 -4.06
C ILE A 184 -8.91 -3.17 -2.79
N LEU A 185 -10.15 -3.62 -2.68
CA LEU A 185 -10.60 -4.40 -1.54
C LEU A 185 -9.85 -5.73 -1.46
N ALA A 186 -9.82 -6.48 -2.56
CA ALA A 186 -9.10 -7.75 -2.63
C ALA A 186 -7.61 -7.55 -2.30
N PHE A 187 -6.98 -6.52 -2.87
CA PHE A 187 -5.59 -6.17 -2.59
C PHE A 187 -5.37 -5.81 -1.11
N THR A 188 -6.26 -5.01 -0.53
CA THR A 188 -6.18 -4.58 0.88
C THR A 188 -6.31 -5.78 1.82
N LEU A 189 -7.25 -6.69 1.58
CA LEU A 189 -7.46 -7.86 2.44
C LEU A 189 -6.37 -8.95 2.25
N THR A 190 -5.72 -9.02 1.10
CA THR A 190 -4.71 -10.07 0.82
C THR A 190 -3.28 -9.61 1.07
N ALA A 191 -2.93 -8.41 0.59
CA ALA A 191 -1.58 -7.85 0.65
C ALA A 191 -1.42 -6.74 1.69
N GLY A 192 -2.51 -6.21 2.25
CA GLY A 192 -2.48 -5.05 3.15
C GLY A 192 -1.60 -5.26 4.38
N LEU A 193 -1.76 -6.37 5.11
CA LEU A 193 -0.97 -6.63 6.32
C LEU A 193 0.53 -6.88 6.01
N PRO A 194 0.90 -7.76 5.05
CA PRO A 194 2.31 -7.90 4.66
C PRO A 194 2.97 -6.59 4.21
N LEU A 195 2.26 -5.76 3.43
CA LEU A 195 2.78 -4.47 2.97
C LEU A 195 2.79 -3.41 4.07
N TYR A 196 1.89 -3.49 5.06
CA TYR A 196 1.98 -2.67 6.26
C TYR A 196 3.30 -2.96 6.99
N PHE A 197 3.65 -4.23 7.19
CA PHE A 197 4.93 -4.58 7.82
C PHE A 197 6.15 -4.23 6.97
N ALA A 198 6.10 -4.49 5.66
CA ALA A 198 7.27 -4.31 4.81
C ALA A 198 7.58 -2.83 4.50
N ILE A 199 6.54 -2.01 4.29
CA ILE A 199 6.69 -0.65 3.74
C ILE A 199 5.78 0.41 4.39
N ASN A 200 5.14 0.07 5.52
CA ASN A 200 4.23 0.95 6.26
C ASN A 200 3.13 1.59 5.39
N ILE A 201 2.49 0.81 4.51
CA ILE A 201 1.56 1.35 3.49
C ILE A 201 0.32 2.04 4.07
N ALA A 202 -0.14 1.61 5.26
CA ALA A 202 -1.35 2.11 5.93
C ALA A 202 -1.05 3.00 7.15
N GLY A 203 0.22 3.16 7.53
CA GLY A 203 0.62 4.00 8.65
C GLY A 203 0.86 5.45 8.25
N ARG A 204 1.17 6.30 9.24
CA ARG A 204 1.56 7.69 9.02
C ARG A 204 2.84 7.82 8.19
N PRO A 205 3.00 8.95 7.46
CA PRO A 205 4.28 9.26 6.84
C PRO A 205 5.36 9.50 7.90
N TYR A 206 6.59 9.12 7.56
CA TYR A 206 7.79 9.37 8.35
C TYR A 206 8.83 10.06 7.48
N ASP A 207 9.76 10.79 8.10
CA ASP A 207 10.84 11.51 7.40
C ASP A 207 11.82 10.58 6.65
N ARG A 208 11.75 9.28 6.94
CA ARG A 208 12.56 8.24 6.31
C ARG A 208 11.73 6.98 6.08
N PHE A 209 12.28 6.03 5.33
CA PHE A 209 11.64 4.75 5.07
C PHE A 209 11.28 4.05 6.39
N ALA A 210 10.02 3.61 6.49
CA ALA A 210 9.47 2.94 7.64
C ALA A 210 9.10 1.50 7.27
N SER A 211 9.66 0.56 8.03
CA SER A 211 9.41 -0.88 7.94
C SER A 211 9.39 -1.47 9.35
N HIS A 212 8.52 -2.43 9.59
CA HIS A 212 8.43 -3.16 10.85
C HIS A 212 9.52 -4.22 11.01
N TYR A 213 10.27 -4.50 9.93
CA TYR A 213 11.42 -5.42 9.91
C TYR A 213 12.76 -4.69 9.96
N ASP A 214 12.77 -3.35 10.06
CA ASP A 214 13.99 -2.57 10.25
C ASP A 214 14.09 -2.15 11.72
N PRO A 215 15.02 -2.72 12.52
CA PRO A 215 15.26 -2.31 13.90
C PRO A 215 15.60 -0.82 14.02
N TYR A 216 16.17 -0.22 12.98
CA TYR A 216 16.47 1.20 12.97
C TYR A 216 15.31 2.04 12.44
N SER A 217 14.15 1.48 12.09
CA SER A 217 12.99 2.21 11.55
C SER A 217 12.57 3.41 12.41
N PRO A 218 12.05 4.51 11.82
CA PRO A 218 11.56 5.67 12.58
C PRO A 218 10.34 5.37 13.47
N ILE A 219 9.76 4.18 13.34
CA ILE A 219 8.68 3.69 14.20
C ILE A 219 9.19 3.49 15.63
N TYR A 220 10.46 3.06 15.80
CA TYR A 220 10.98 2.53 17.06
C TYR A 220 12.00 3.46 17.74
N ASN A 221 12.06 3.36 19.06
CA ASN A 221 13.08 3.97 19.88
C ASN A 221 14.30 3.04 20.03
N ASP A 222 15.45 3.61 20.39
CA ASP A 222 16.72 2.88 20.49
C ASP A 222 16.71 1.68 21.44
N HIS A 223 15.93 1.75 22.52
CA HIS A 223 15.81 0.66 23.49
C HIS A 223 14.91 -0.49 23.03
N GLU A 224 14.07 -0.30 22.00
CA GLU A 224 13.16 -1.32 21.47
C GLU A 224 13.86 -2.23 20.44
N ARG A 225 15.00 -1.79 19.88
CA ARG A 225 15.67 -2.41 18.72
C ARG A 225 15.98 -3.90 18.90
N LEU A 226 16.45 -4.30 20.08
CA LEU A 226 16.77 -5.70 20.38
C LEU A 226 15.55 -6.62 20.18
N GLN A 227 14.37 -6.15 20.56
CA GLN A 227 13.14 -6.91 20.41
C GLN A 227 12.63 -6.93 18.96
N ILE A 228 12.97 -5.92 18.15
CA ILE A 228 12.73 -5.96 16.71
C ILE A 228 13.56 -7.09 16.08
N TYR A 229 14.86 -7.17 16.39
CA TYR A 229 15.70 -8.29 15.96
C TYR A 229 15.14 -9.66 16.37
N LEU A 230 14.63 -9.78 17.59
CA LEU A 230 13.98 -11.03 18.04
C LEU A 230 12.74 -11.36 17.20
N SER A 231 11.91 -10.36 16.88
CA SER A 231 10.73 -10.55 16.02
C SER A 231 11.11 -11.05 14.63
N ASP A 232 12.13 -10.44 14.03
CA ASP A 232 12.64 -10.82 12.71
C ASP A 232 13.19 -12.25 12.75
N ALA A 233 13.95 -12.60 13.79
CA ALA A 233 14.44 -13.95 14.00
C ALA A 233 13.30 -14.98 14.13
N GLY A 234 12.21 -14.62 14.82
CA GLY A 234 11.00 -15.46 14.94
C GLY A 234 10.33 -15.71 13.59
N VAL A 235 10.13 -14.66 12.79
CA VAL A 235 9.56 -14.78 11.44
C VAL A 235 10.46 -15.60 10.51
N ILE A 236 11.78 -15.38 10.55
CA ILE A 236 12.77 -16.15 9.78
C ILE A 236 12.75 -17.62 10.20
N ALA A 237 12.68 -17.92 11.50
CA ALA A 237 12.62 -19.29 12.01
C ALA A 237 11.35 -20.01 11.51
N THR A 238 10.18 -19.37 11.59
CA THR A 238 8.94 -19.93 11.02
C THR A 238 9.06 -20.12 9.51
N ALA A 239 9.57 -19.13 8.76
CA ALA A 239 9.75 -19.24 7.32
C ALA A 239 10.69 -20.40 6.96
N TYR A 240 11.75 -20.63 7.73
CA TYR A 240 12.64 -21.78 7.56
C TYR A 240 11.93 -23.11 7.82
N VAL A 241 11.13 -23.21 8.89
CA VAL A 241 10.31 -24.41 9.17
C VAL A 241 9.36 -24.69 8.01
N LEU A 242 8.64 -23.66 7.53
CA LEU A 242 7.72 -23.79 6.40
C LEU A 242 8.44 -24.21 5.12
N TYR A 243 9.64 -23.68 4.86
CA TYR A 243 10.50 -24.11 3.76
C TYR A 243 10.85 -25.61 3.86
N ARG A 244 11.25 -26.08 5.04
CA ARG A 244 11.57 -27.51 5.27
C ARG A 244 10.35 -28.40 5.08
N VAL A 245 9.17 -27.96 5.51
CA VAL A 245 7.90 -28.68 5.29
C VAL A 245 7.53 -28.68 3.81
N ALA A 246 7.73 -27.57 3.10
CA ALA A 246 7.49 -27.48 1.66
C ALA A 246 8.38 -28.44 0.86
N LEU A 247 9.65 -28.62 1.26
CA LEU A 247 10.53 -29.62 0.66
C LEU A 247 10.06 -31.06 0.90
N ALA A 248 9.42 -31.33 2.05
CA ALA A 248 8.99 -32.68 2.43
C ALA A 248 7.61 -33.06 1.85
N GLN A 249 6.66 -32.12 1.82
CA GLN A 249 5.26 -32.36 1.46
C GLN A 249 4.84 -31.73 0.12
N GLY A 250 5.68 -30.86 -0.44
CA GLY A 250 5.39 -30.10 -1.65
C GLY A 250 4.77 -28.72 -1.39
N LEU A 251 4.98 -27.81 -2.36
CA LEU A 251 4.51 -26.42 -2.27
C LEU A 251 2.97 -26.33 -2.23
N ALA A 252 2.27 -27.13 -3.05
CA ALA A 252 0.81 -27.14 -3.06
C ALA A 252 0.23 -27.52 -1.70
N TRP A 253 0.83 -28.51 -1.03
CA TRP A 253 0.40 -28.96 0.28
C TRP A 253 0.52 -27.84 1.33
N ILE A 254 1.68 -27.17 1.41
CA ILE A 254 1.89 -26.11 2.40
C ILE A 254 1.02 -24.89 2.12
N VAL A 255 0.79 -24.56 0.85
CA VAL A 255 -0.12 -23.48 0.45
C VAL A 255 -1.55 -23.81 0.88
N SER A 256 -2.04 -25.03 0.62
CA SER A 256 -3.39 -25.42 0.98
C SER A 256 -3.60 -25.58 2.48
N ILE A 257 -2.63 -26.12 3.23
CA ILE A 257 -2.76 -26.38 4.66
C ILE A 257 -2.50 -25.13 5.52
N TYR A 258 -1.53 -24.30 5.14
CA TYR A 258 -1.06 -23.16 5.94
C TYR A 258 -1.22 -21.83 5.20
N GLY A 259 -0.82 -21.76 3.93
CA GLY A 259 -0.79 -20.50 3.17
C GLY A 259 -2.15 -19.82 2.99
N VAL A 260 -3.18 -20.57 2.54
CA VAL A 260 -4.53 -20.00 2.34
C VAL A 260 -5.21 -19.67 3.67
N PRO A 261 -5.15 -20.51 4.73
CA PRO A 261 -5.62 -20.10 6.06
C PRO A 261 -4.92 -18.85 6.59
N LEU A 262 -3.60 -18.73 6.40
CA LEU A 262 -2.86 -17.52 6.80
C LEU A 262 -3.34 -16.29 6.02
N LEU A 263 -3.64 -16.42 4.72
CA LEU A 263 -4.21 -15.33 3.94
C LEU A 263 -5.55 -14.87 4.51
N ILE A 264 -6.37 -15.80 5.01
CA ILE A 264 -7.64 -15.49 5.67
C ILE A 264 -7.42 -14.80 7.02
N VAL A 265 -6.41 -15.22 7.80
CA VAL A 265 -5.98 -14.48 9.02
C VAL A 265 -5.64 -13.04 8.67
N ASN A 266 -4.75 -12.83 7.69
CA ASN A 266 -4.36 -11.50 7.23
C ASN A 266 -5.58 -10.67 6.82
N GLY A 267 -6.51 -11.27 6.07
CA GLY A 267 -7.75 -10.65 5.66
C GLY A 267 -8.62 -10.21 6.82
N PHE A 268 -8.84 -11.06 7.83
CA PHE A 268 -9.65 -10.70 8.99
C PHE A 268 -8.98 -9.67 9.89
N ILE A 269 -7.66 -9.71 10.09
CA ILE A 269 -6.95 -8.68 10.86
C ILE A 269 -7.06 -7.30 10.20
N VAL A 270 -6.88 -7.25 8.89
CA VAL A 270 -7.09 -6.01 8.12
C VAL A 270 -8.56 -5.59 8.21
N LEU A 271 -9.50 -6.52 8.04
CA LEU A 271 -10.93 -6.20 8.06
C LEU A 271 -11.41 -5.68 9.43
N ILE A 272 -10.99 -6.30 10.53
CA ILE A 272 -11.30 -5.86 11.89
C ILE A 272 -10.74 -4.45 12.07
N THR A 273 -9.44 -4.24 11.87
CA THR A 273 -8.85 -2.90 12.07
C THR A 273 -9.44 -1.85 11.13
N PHE A 274 -9.70 -2.20 9.86
CA PHE A 274 -10.31 -1.30 8.88
C PHE A 274 -11.70 -0.87 9.33
N LEU A 275 -12.60 -1.82 9.58
CA LEU A 275 -13.97 -1.48 9.94
C LEU A 275 -14.01 -0.68 11.25
N HIS A 276 -13.25 -1.06 12.27
CA HIS A 276 -13.36 -0.41 13.59
C HIS A 276 -12.76 1.02 13.61
N HIS A 277 -11.88 1.36 12.67
CA HIS A 277 -11.24 2.68 12.57
C HIS A 277 -11.65 3.49 11.33
N THR A 278 -12.38 2.89 10.40
CA THR A 278 -12.81 3.53 9.15
C THR A 278 -14.32 3.49 9.04
N HIS A 279 -14.97 4.62 9.32
CA HIS A 279 -16.42 4.75 9.23
C HIS A 279 -16.84 6.22 9.04
N PRO A 280 -17.94 6.53 8.31
CA PRO A 280 -18.38 7.92 8.11
C PRO A 280 -18.73 8.67 9.39
N SER A 281 -19.13 7.95 10.44
CA SER A 281 -19.47 8.53 11.74
C SER A 281 -18.28 8.77 12.67
N LEU A 282 -17.06 8.36 12.30
CA LEU A 282 -15.88 8.51 13.16
C LEU A 282 -15.09 9.77 12.80
N PRO A 283 -14.83 10.65 13.79
CA PRO A 283 -13.98 11.82 13.59
C PRO A 283 -12.50 11.45 13.59
N HIS A 284 -11.70 12.24 12.89
CA HIS A 284 -10.25 12.33 13.06
C HIS A 284 -9.90 13.73 13.54
N TYR A 285 -8.85 13.84 14.34
CA TYR A 285 -8.46 15.10 14.96
C TYR A 285 -7.05 15.49 14.57
N ASP A 286 -6.85 16.77 14.28
CA ASP A 286 -5.51 17.35 14.24
C ASP A 286 -5.00 17.66 15.65
N LYS A 287 -3.73 18.03 15.75
CA LYS A 287 -3.06 18.37 17.01
C LYS A 287 -3.71 19.48 17.85
N SER A 288 -4.61 20.30 17.26
CA SER A 288 -5.29 21.39 17.98
C SER A 288 -6.50 20.90 18.77
N GLU A 289 -7.15 19.85 18.29
CA GLU A 289 -8.35 19.27 18.92
C GLU A 289 -8.10 17.91 19.55
N TRP A 290 -7.05 17.18 19.14
CA TRP A 290 -6.81 15.82 19.63
C TRP A 290 -6.48 15.81 21.14
N ASP A 291 -7.18 14.94 21.86
CA ASP A 291 -6.74 14.44 23.16
C ASP A 291 -7.01 12.93 23.23
N TRP A 292 -6.32 12.28 24.17
CA TRP A 292 -6.30 10.82 24.26
C TRP A 292 -7.71 10.21 24.38
N LEU A 293 -8.60 10.79 25.21
CA LEU A 293 -9.93 10.21 25.44
C LEU A 293 -10.83 10.38 24.20
N ARG A 294 -10.81 11.55 23.55
CA ARG A 294 -11.53 11.75 22.28
C ARG A 294 -11.04 10.82 21.17
N GLY A 295 -9.73 10.57 21.10
CA GLY A 295 -9.12 9.61 20.18
C GLY A 295 -9.55 8.17 20.46
N ALA A 296 -9.42 7.71 21.71
CA ALA A 296 -9.75 6.34 22.12
C ALA A 296 -11.25 5.99 21.95
N LEU A 297 -12.15 6.99 22.06
CA LEU A 297 -13.59 6.84 21.81
C LEU A 297 -13.95 6.86 20.32
N ALA A 298 -13.04 7.25 19.43
CA ALA A 298 -13.30 7.37 18.00
C ALA A 298 -13.13 6.02 17.28
N THR A 299 -13.84 5.03 17.79
CA THR A 299 -13.92 3.68 17.23
C THR A 299 -15.34 3.13 17.36
N ILE A 300 -15.63 2.00 16.71
CA ILE A 300 -17.00 1.49 16.59
C ILE A 300 -17.03 -0.02 16.77
N ASP A 301 -17.89 -0.47 17.68
CA ASP A 301 -18.13 -1.89 17.95
C ASP A 301 -19.09 -2.49 16.90
N ARG A 302 -18.91 -3.78 16.58
CA ARG A 302 -19.72 -4.53 15.61
C ARG A 302 -19.95 -5.97 16.00
N ASP A 303 -21.11 -6.48 15.60
CA ASP A 303 -21.45 -7.89 15.68
C ASP A 303 -21.12 -8.61 14.36
N TYR A 304 -20.21 -9.58 14.43
CA TYR A 304 -19.80 -10.43 13.31
C TYR A 304 -20.51 -11.80 13.37
N GLY A 305 -21.57 -11.92 14.19
CA GLY A 305 -22.30 -13.15 14.44
C GLY A 305 -21.42 -14.18 15.17
N VAL A 306 -21.36 -15.40 14.64
CA VAL A 306 -20.56 -16.48 15.23
C VAL A 306 -19.08 -16.09 15.33
N LEU A 307 -18.57 -15.33 14.36
CA LEU A 307 -17.17 -14.93 14.33
C LEU A 307 -16.79 -14.01 15.49
N THR A 308 -17.72 -13.24 16.06
CA THR A 308 -17.45 -12.44 17.26
C THR A 308 -16.96 -13.31 18.42
N LYS A 309 -17.56 -14.51 18.61
CA LYS A 309 -17.10 -15.45 19.65
C LYS A 309 -15.80 -16.15 19.29
N VAL A 310 -15.59 -16.46 18.00
CA VAL A 310 -14.32 -17.04 17.51
C VAL A 310 -13.17 -16.05 17.69
N PHE A 311 -13.42 -14.75 17.50
CA PHE A 311 -12.44 -13.67 17.68
C PHE A 311 -12.46 -13.08 19.10
N HIS A 312 -12.93 -13.85 20.08
CA HIS A 312 -12.84 -13.51 21.51
C HIS A 312 -13.53 -12.20 21.93
N ASN A 313 -14.57 -11.78 21.21
CA ASN A 313 -15.33 -10.54 21.41
C ASN A 313 -14.54 -9.26 21.12
N ILE A 314 -13.42 -9.35 20.40
CA ILE A 314 -12.67 -8.13 20.02
C ILE A 314 -13.52 -7.19 19.14
N THR A 315 -14.47 -7.74 18.37
CA THR A 315 -15.29 -6.95 17.44
C THR A 315 -16.40 -6.15 18.14
N ASP A 316 -16.97 -6.67 19.23
CA ASP A 316 -18.09 -6.05 19.96
C ASP A 316 -17.65 -5.45 21.32
N THR A 317 -16.34 -5.38 21.57
CA THR A 317 -15.75 -4.73 22.75
C THR A 317 -14.54 -3.84 22.43
N HIS A 318 -14.36 -3.51 21.16
CA HIS A 318 -13.21 -2.75 20.68
C HIS A 318 -13.12 -1.36 21.32
N VAL A 319 -14.25 -0.69 21.58
CA VAL A 319 -14.27 0.58 22.33
C VAL A 319 -13.66 0.41 23.73
N VAL A 320 -14.08 -0.62 24.48
CA VAL A 320 -13.52 -0.91 25.80
C VAL A 320 -12.05 -1.32 25.71
N HIS A 321 -11.68 -2.06 24.66
CA HIS A 321 -10.30 -2.43 24.39
C HIS A 321 -9.40 -1.19 24.19
N HIS A 322 -9.85 -0.15 23.50
CA HIS A 322 -9.11 1.11 23.37
C HIS A 322 -8.99 1.88 24.70
N LEU A 323 -10.05 1.88 25.51
CA LEU A 323 -10.03 2.55 26.81
C LEU A 323 -9.17 1.82 27.86
N PHE A 324 -9.17 0.49 27.82
CA PHE A 324 -8.53 -0.37 28.83
C PHE A 324 -7.87 -1.61 28.19
N SER A 325 -6.88 -1.41 27.31
CA SER A 325 -6.23 -2.49 26.55
C SER A 325 -5.58 -3.60 27.38
N THR A 326 -5.23 -3.31 28.64
CA THR A 326 -4.70 -4.31 29.60
C THR A 326 -5.77 -5.22 30.21
N MET A 327 -7.06 -4.95 29.95
CA MET A 327 -8.19 -5.77 30.41
C MET A 327 -8.24 -7.07 29.59
N PRO A 328 -8.33 -8.25 30.22
CA PRO A 328 -8.46 -9.49 29.47
C PRO A 328 -9.78 -9.57 28.70
N HIS A 329 -9.70 -9.98 27.44
CA HIS A 329 -10.86 -10.15 26.54
C HIS A 329 -12.08 -10.89 27.15
N TYR A 330 -11.88 -11.86 28.05
CA TYR A 330 -12.98 -12.62 28.66
C TYR A 330 -13.77 -11.87 29.73
N HIS A 331 -13.34 -10.65 30.10
CA HIS A 331 -14.08 -9.72 30.95
C HIS A 331 -14.56 -8.46 30.20
N ALA A 332 -14.07 -8.24 28.97
CA ALA A 332 -14.39 -7.05 28.19
C ALA A 332 -15.90 -6.86 27.98
N MET A 333 -16.65 -7.94 27.74
CA MET A 333 -18.11 -7.86 27.56
C MET A 333 -18.85 -7.38 28.82
N ASP A 334 -18.39 -7.76 30.01
CA ASP A 334 -19.02 -7.33 31.26
C ASP A 334 -18.71 -5.86 31.54
N ALA A 335 -17.51 -5.39 31.19
CA ALA A 335 -17.18 -3.97 31.19
C ALA A 335 -18.02 -3.18 30.16
N THR A 336 -18.16 -3.67 28.92
CA THR A 336 -18.93 -3.00 27.86
C THR A 336 -20.39 -2.74 28.28
N LYS A 337 -21.05 -3.70 28.95
CA LYS A 337 -22.42 -3.54 29.45
C LYS A 337 -22.57 -2.35 30.40
N VAL A 338 -21.55 -2.06 31.21
CA VAL A 338 -21.56 -0.96 32.18
C VAL A 338 -21.10 0.36 31.55
N VAL A 339 -20.13 0.30 30.64
CA VAL A 339 -19.53 1.49 30.00
C VAL A 339 -20.48 2.10 28.97
N LYS A 340 -21.19 1.28 28.18
CA LYS A 340 -22.10 1.73 27.12
C LYS A 340 -23.11 2.80 27.56
N PRO A 341 -23.89 2.63 28.66
CA PRO A 341 -24.82 3.68 29.11
C PRO A 341 -24.11 4.95 29.63
N LEU A 342 -22.89 4.84 30.15
CA LEU A 342 -22.11 6.00 30.61
C LEU A 342 -21.58 6.85 29.46
N LEU A 343 -21.13 6.20 28.39
CA LEU A 343 -20.63 6.87 27.20
C LEU A 343 -21.74 7.55 26.40
N GLY A 344 -22.97 7.01 26.40
CA GLY A 344 -24.12 7.62 25.72
C GLY A 344 -23.82 7.91 24.24
N GLU A 345 -23.96 9.18 23.83
CA GLU A 345 -23.71 9.66 22.45
C GLU A 345 -22.26 9.47 21.95
N TYR A 346 -21.31 9.21 22.85
CA TYR A 346 -19.91 8.94 22.50
C TYR A 346 -19.66 7.49 22.10
N TYR A 347 -20.57 6.57 22.42
CA TYR A 347 -20.43 5.16 22.05
C TYR A 347 -21.08 4.88 20.69
N GLN A 348 -20.36 4.19 19.82
CA GLN A 348 -20.87 3.79 18.50
C GLN A 348 -20.92 2.27 18.36
N PHE A 349 -22.02 1.83 17.75
CA PHE A 349 -22.22 0.43 17.38
C PHE A 349 -22.87 0.37 16.00
N ASP A 350 -22.33 -0.47 15.12
CA ASP A 350 -22.86 -0.69 13.78
C ASP A 350 -23.25 -2.16 13.59
N ASP A 351 -24.55 -2.41 13.46
CA ASP A 351 -25.14 -3.74 13.25
C ASP A 351 -25.26 -4.11 11.76
N THR A 352 -24.75 -3.26 10.87
CA THR A 352 -24.73 -3.53 9.43
C THR A 352 -23.94 -4.82 9.15
N PRO A 353 -24.48 -5.76 8.34
CA PRO A 353 -23.76 -6.99 7.98
C PRO A 353 -22.36 -6.69 7.43
N ILE A 354 -21.35 -7.45 7.87
CA ILE A 354 -19.92 -7.20 7.61
C ILE A 354 -19.64 -6.86 6.14
N TYR A 355 -20.21 -7.61 5.20
CA TYR A 355 -19.96 -7.41 3.77
C TYR A 355 -20.55 -6.09 3.25
N GLN A 356 -21.69 -5.65 3.80
CA GLN A 356 -22.31 -4.36 3.46
C GLN A 356 -21.52 -3.21 4.08
N ALA A 357 -21.10 -3.35 5.35
CA ALA A 357 -20.26 -2.37 6.04
C ALA A 357 -18.91 -2.20 5.32
N MET A 358 -18.27 -3.31 4.95
CA MET A 358 -17.03 -3.34 4.17
C MET A 358 -17.17 -2.59 2.84
N TRP A 359 -18.25 -2.84 2.10
CA TRP A 359 -18.50 -2.17 0.83
C TRP A 359 -18.81 -0.67 1.01
N ARG A 360 -19.62 -0.31 2.01
CA ARG A 360 -19.94 1.07 2.37
C ARG A 360 -18.67 1.84 2.74
N ASP A 361 -17.90 1.34 3.71
CA ASP A 361 -16.78 2.06 4.29
C ASP A 361 -15.65 2.21 3.26
N LEU A 362 -15.41 1.21 2.41
CA LEU A 362 -14.49 1.33 1.27
C LEU A 362 -14.89 2.45 0.30
N LYS A 363 -16.19 2.56 -0.01
CA LYS A 363 -16.71 3.53 -0.99
C LYS A 363 -16.80 4.94 -0.40
N GLU A 364 -17.14 5.06 0.87
CA GLU A 364 -17.47 6.34 1.50
C GLU A 364 -16.30 6.94 2.30
N CYS A 365 -15.31 6.15 2.70
CA CYS A 365 -14.23 6.60 3.58
C CYS A 365 -12.86 6.73 2.90
N ILE A 366 -12.81 7.29 1.69
CA ILE A 366 -11.56 7.38 0.91
C ILE A 366 -10.61 8.47 1.43
N ASN A 367 -11.17 9.60 1.87
CA ASN A 367 -10.42 10.74 2.37
C ASN A 367 -11.15 11.38 3.54
N VAL A 368 -10.49 12.31 4.22
CA VAL A 368 -11.13 13.21 5.18
C VAL A 368 -11.08 14.65 4.74
N GLU A 369 -12.11 15.39 5.13
CA GLU A 369 -12.23 16.84 4.96
C GLU A 369 -12.54 17.51 6.29
N LYS A 370 -12.12 18.76 6.40
CA LYS A 370 -12.42 19.61 7.54
C LYS A 370 -13.88 20.07 7.46
N GLU A 371 -14.55 20.11 8.60
CA GLU A 371 -15.92 20.63 8.67
C GLU A 371 -15.93 22.16 8.59
N GLU A 372 -16.53 22.73 7.54
CA GLU A 372 -16.52 24.19 7.27
C GLU A 372 -17.36 25.00 8.27
N GLU A 373 -18.37 24.41 8.90
CA GLU A 373 -19.36 25.11 9.74
C GLU A 373 -19.20 24.87 11.26
N SER A 374 -18.17 24.15 11.71
CA SER A 374 -18.01 23.84 13.14
C SER A 374 -17.09 24.83 13.89
N LEU A 375 -17.43 25.11 15.15
CA LEU A 375 -16.57 25.85 16.10
C LEU A 375 -15.23 25.15 16.37
N ASN A 376 -15.12 23.85 16.08
CA ASN A 376 -13.96 23.00 16.36
C ASN A 376 -13.06 22.90 15.12
N LYS A 377 -12.11 23.82 15.00
CA LYS A 377 -11.28 23.97 13.80
C LYS A 377 -10.34 22.78 13.52
N GLY A 378 -10.25 21.76 14.37
CA GLY A 378 -9.36 20.61 14.16
C GLY A 378 -10.05 19.26 13.94
N VAL A 379 -11.36 19.24 13.66
CA VAL A 379 -12.13 17.99 13.44
C VAL A 379 -12.30 17.70 11.95
N TYR A 380 -12.01 16.46 11.57
CA TYR A 380 -12.04 15.97 10.21
C TYR A 380 -12.96 14.76 10.08
N TRP A 381 -13.75 14.72 9.01
CA TRP A 381 -14.72 13.67 8.75
C TRP A 381 -14.45 12.98 7.43
N ARG A 382 -14.72 11.67 7.37
CA ARG A 382 -14.72 10.94 6.11
C ARG A 382 -15.85 11.47 5.22
N THR A 383 -15.56 11.77 3.96
CA THR A 383 -16.58 12.26 3.03
C THR A 383 -16.76 11.34 1.83
N LYS A 384 -18.03 11.14 1.45
CA LYS A 384 -18.40 10.37 0.27
C LYS A 384 -17.90 11.08 -0.98
N VAL A 385 -17.11 10.36 -1.79
CA VAL A 385 -16.67 10.87 -3.09
C VAL A 385 -17.89 11.08 -3.98
N GLY A 386 -18.25 12.35 -4.22
CA GLY A 386 -19.38 12.77 -5.04
C GLY A 386 -20.56 13.42 -4.31
N ALA A 387 -20.55 13.54 -2.98
CA ALA A 387 -21.60 14.23 -2.21
C ALA A 387 -21.40 15.75 -2.09
N GLY A 388 -20.84 16.38 -3.13
CA GLY A 388 -20.94 17.83 -3.30
C GLY A 388 -22.29 18.16 -3.95
N GLY A 389 -23.36 18.16 -3.17
CA GLY A 389 -24.70 18.54 -3.66
C GLY A 389 -25.82 18.04 -2.75
N ASN A 390 -26.59 19.00 -2.23
CA ASN A 390 -27.80 18.88 -1.40
C ASN A 390 -27.58 18.80 0.12
N MET A 391 -27.16 19.91 0.71
CA MET A 391 -27.84 20.41 1.92
C MET A 391 -28.42 21.79 1.60
N SER A 392 -29.70 21.94 1.87
CA SER A 392 -30.54 23.08 1.53
C SER A 392 -30.19 24.33 2.33
N GLY A 393 -29.66 25.34 1.64
CA GLY A 393 -29.53 26.72 2.09
C GLY A 393 -29.21 27.60 0.87
N PRO A 394 -29.76 28.82 0.73
CA PRO A 394 -29.56 29.65 -0.45
C PRO A 394 -28.16 30.27 -0.40
N THR A 395 -27.15 29.51 -0.80
CA THR A 395 -25.78 30.00 -0.88
C THR A 395 -25.46 30.37 -2.31
N THR A 396 -25.34 31.67 -2.53
CA THR A 396 -24.80 32.32 -3.73
C THR A 396 -23.63 31.51 -4.29
N ILE A 397 -23.81 31.04 -5.53
CA ILE A 397 -22.81 30.30 -6.29
C ILE A 397 -21.63 31.24 -6.56
N ILE A 398 -20.59 31.15 -5.73
CA ILE A 398 -19.25 31.48 -6.18
C ILE A 398 -18.77 30.22 -6.89
N GLU A 399 -18.83 30.24 -8.22
CA GLU A 399 -18.12 29.27 -9.05
C GLU A 399 -16.65 29.29 -8.65
N GLN A 400 -16.23 28.36 -7.80
CA GLN A 400 -14.82 27.98 -7.73
C GLN A 400 -14.46 27.42 -9.10
N LYS A 401 -13.84 28.27 -9.92
CA LYS A 401 -13.16 27.90 -11.15
C LYS A 401 -12.45 26.57 -10.94
N LYS A 402 -12.85 25.56 -11.73
CA LYS A 402 -12.00 24.41 -12.07
C LYS A 402 -10.57 24.91 -12.17
N ASN A 403 -9.67 24.48 -11.29
CA ASN A 403 -8.26 24.85 -11.34
C ASN A 403 -7.75 24.54 -12.76
N PRO A 404 -7.57 25.54 -13.65
CA PRO A 404 -6.90 25.28 -14.90
C PRO A 404 -5.45 24.94 -14.51
N LEU A 405 -4.89 23.89 -15.11
CA LEU A 405 -3.48 23.53 -14.94
C LEU A 405 -2.62 24.81 -14.93
N GLN A 406 -2.09 25.17 -13.76
CA GLN A 406 -1.29 26.38 -13.62
C GLN A 406 0.01 26.13 -14.38
N ARG A 407 0.20 26.87 -15.48
CA ARG A 407 1.42 26.76 -16.29
C ARG A 407 2.61 27.26 -15.47
N VAL A 408 3.77 26.64 -15.68
CA VAL A 408 5.01 27.13 -15.08
C VAL A 408 5.26 28.56 -15.57
N PRO A 409 5.59 29.52 -14.68
CA PRO A 409 5.90 30.88 -15.10
C PRO A 409 7.05 30.92 -16.12
N CYS A 410 6.86 31.63 -17.23
CA CYS A 410 7.90 31.76 -18.26
C CYS A 410 8.94 32.86 -17.94
N SER A 411 8.70 33.69 -16.94
CA SER A 411 9.61 34.75 -16.51
C SER A 411 10.89 34.16 -15.90
N LYS A 412 12.00 34.89 -16.00
CA LYS A 412 13.25 34.49 -15.35
C LYS A 412 13.03 34.44 -13.83
N PRO A 413 13.38 33.33 -13.14
CA PRO A 413 13.23 33.25 -11.69
C PRO A 413 14.03 34.35 -10.99
N PRO A 414 13.51 34.93 -9.88
CA PRO A 414 14.18 36.01 -9.15
C PRO A 414 15.33 35.51 -8.26
N PHE A 415 15.67 34.22 -8.33
CA PHE A 415 16.69 33.56 -7.51
C PHE A 415 17.71 32.84 -8.41
N THR A 416 18.87 32.57 -7.86
CA THR A 416 19.97 31.88 -8.54
C THR A 416 20.09 30.42 -8.11
N VAL A 417 20.86 29.61 -8.85
CA VAL A 417 21.24 28.25 -8.42
C VAL A 417 21.97 28.28 -7.07
N GLY A 418 22.72 29.35 -6.79
CA GLY A 418 23.40 29.54 -5.51
C GLY A 418 22.42 29.70 -4.34
N ASP A 419 21.32 30.40 -4.54
CA ASP A 419 20.28 30.57 -3.52
C ASP A 419 19.56 29.25 -3.22
N ILE A 420 19.29 28.45 -4.26
CA ILE A 420 18.74 27.09 -4.10
C ILE A 420 19.71 26.21 -3.30
N LYS A 421 21.01 26.22 -3.65
CA LYS A 421 22.03 25.44 -2.93
C LYS A 421 22.11 25.83 -1.45
N LYS A 422 21.95 27.10 -1.11
CA LYS A 422 21.93 27.58 0.29
C LYS A 422 20.69 27.13 1.05
N ALA A 423 19.57 26.94 0.38
CA ALA A 423 18.32 26.46 0.98
C ALA A 423 18.33 24.95 1.28
N ILE A 424 19.19 24.19 0.59
CA ILE A 424 19.32 22.73 0.78
C ILE A 424 20.28 22.44 1.93
N PRO A 425 19.92 21.56 2.89
CA PRO A 425 20.81 21.18 3.99
C PRO A 425 22.18 20.68 3.47
N PRO A 426 23.32 21.13 4.03
CA PRO A 426 24.65 20.77 3.53
C PRO A 426 24.93 19.27 3.46
N HIS A 427 24.34 18.49 4.36
CA HIS A 427 24.50 17.03 4.38
C HIS A 427 23.93 16.35 3.13
N CYS A 428 22.98 16.95 2.42
CA CYS A 428 22.43 16.41 1.18
C CYS A 428 23.46 16.37 0.03
N PHE A 429 24.52 17.18 0.12
CA PHE A 429 25.61 17.19 -0.86
C PHE A 429 26.76 16.25 -0.49
N GLN A 430 26.69 15.57 0.66
CA GLN A 430 27.70 14.59 1.06
C GLN A 430 27.53 13.29 0.26
N ARG A 431 28.58 12.91 -0.47
CA ARG A 431 28.62 11.66 -1.23
C ARG A 431 29.08 10.52 -0.33
N SER A 432 28.34 9.42 -0.31
CA SER A 432 28.71 8.21 0.44
C SER A 432 28.85 7.02 -0.50
N LEU A 433 30.09 6.59 -0.71
CA LEU A 433 30.40 5.43 -1.53
C LEU A 433 29.72 4.17 -0.99
N ILE A 434 29.78 3.98 0.34
CA ILE A 434 29.17 2.83 1.03
C ILE A 434 27.67 2.78 0.76
N ARG A 435 26.99 3.93 0.83
CA ARG A 435 25.55 4.01 0.61
C ARG A 435 25.19 3.71 -0.86
N SER A 436 25.89 4.31 -1.82
CA SER A 436 25.67 4.04 -3.24
C SER A 436 25.92 2.56 -3.60
N PHE A 437 26.99 1.97 -3.07
CA PHE A 437 27.27 0.54 -3.26
C PHE A 437 26.25 -0.36 -2.55
N SER A 438 25.71 0.04 -1.39
CA SER A 438 24.71 -0.75 -0.68
C SER A 438 23.42 -0.90 -1.50
N TYR A 439 23.00 0.15 -2.22
CA TYR A 439 21.86 0.08 -3.13
C TYR A 439 22.14 -0.87 -4.30
N LEU A 440 23.33 -0.77 -4.91
CA LEU A 440 23.72 -1.69 -5.99
C LEU A 440 23.66 -3.15 -5.53
N VAL A 441 24.23 -3.47 -4.35
CA VAL A 441 24.18 -4.81 -3.76
C VAL A 441 22.74 -5.27 -3.52
N GLN A 442 21.89 -4.40 -2.97
CA GLN A 442 20.48 -4.70 -2.73
C GLN A 442 19.75 -5.06 -4.04
N HIS A 443 19.95 -4.27 -5.11
CA HIS A 443 19.33 -4.57 -6.41
C HIS A 443 19.86 -5.87 -7.02
N LEU A 444 21.17 -6.14 -6.92
CA LEU A 444 21.76 -7.39 -7.41
C LEU A 444 21.22 -8.62 -6.65
N ILE A 445 21.00 -8.51 -5.34
CA ILE A 445 20.37 -9.58 -4.54
C ILE A 445 18.94 -9.83 -5.02
N LEU A 446 18.14 -8.77 -5.22
CA LEU A 446 16.76 -8.89 -5.69
C LEU A 446 16.69 -9.50 -7.11
N ILE A 447 17.53 -9.02 -8.03
CA ILE A 447 17.65 -9.55 -9.40
C ILE A 447 17.98 -11.03 -9.37
N SER A 448 18.96 -11.43 -8.54
CA SER A 448 19.39 -12.82 -8.40
C SER A 448 18.29 -13.69 -7.79
N PHE A 449 17.56 -13.17 -6.80
CA PHE A 449 16.44 -13.84 -6.14
C PHE A 449 15.30 -14.14 -7.12
N PHE A 450 14.85 -13.14 -7.88
CA PHE A 450 13.79 -13.33 -8.86
C PHE A 450 14.23 -14.20 -10.04
N TYR A 451 15.48 -14.06 -10.50
CA TYR A 451 16.08 -14.97 -11.49
C TYR A 451 16.07 -16.42 -10.99
N TYR A 452 16.50 -16.64 -9.74
CA TYR A 452 16.49 -17.97 -9.12
C TYR A 452 15.07 -18.53 -9.04
N ILE A 453 14.09 -17.71 -8.66
CA ILE A 453 12.68 -18.12 -8.63
C ILE A 453 12.20 -18.56 -10.01
N ALA A 454 12.41 -17.71 -11.03
CA ALA A 454 11.93 -17.97 -12.38
C ALA A 454 12.55 -19.26 -12.96
N THR A 455 13.87 -19.43 -12.83
CA THR A 455 14.57 -20.59 -13.39
C THR A 455 14.33 -21.89 -12.63
N THR A 456 14.13 -21.82 -11.31
CA THR A 456 14.00 -23.02 -10.46
C THR A 456 12.56 -23.47 -10.29
N TYR A 457 11.58 -22.56 -10.28
CA TYR A 457 10.21 -22.91 -9.87
C TYR A 457 9.16 -22.75 -10.97
N PHE A 458 9.35 -21.92 -12.00
CA PHE A 458 8.27 -21.68 -12.97
C PHE A 458 7.90 -22.92 -13.77
N HIS A 459 8.87 -23.79 -14.07
CA HIS A 459 8.64 -25.06 -14.75
C HIS A 459 7.92 -26.09 -13.87
N LEU A 460 7.92 -25.90 -12.54
CA LEU A 460 7.20 -26.75 -11.59
C LEU A 460 5.72 -26.34 -11.42
N LEU A 461 5.33 -25.17 -11.94
CA LEU A 461 3.95 -24.69 -11.86
C LEU A 461 3.08 -25.41 -12.92
N PRO A 462 1.87 -25.86 -12.56
CA PRO A 462 0.93 -26.41 -13.53
C PRO A 462 0.41 -25.31 -14.46
N PRO A 463 0.16 -25.60 -15.75
CA PRO A 463 -0.59 -24.69 -16.63
C PRO A 463 -1.97 -24.32 -16.04
N PRO A 464 -2.45 -23.07 -16.19
CA PRO A 464 -1.82 -21.96 -16.90
C PRO A 464 -0.85 -21.11 -16.05
N TYR A 465 -0.63 -21.46 -14.78
CA TYR A 465 0.15 -20.64 -13.84
C TYR A 465 1.61 -20.48 -14.24
N SER A 466 2.21 -21.50 -14.85
CA SER A 466 3.56 -21.40 -15.43
C SER A 466 3.65 -20.32 -16.53
N TYR A 467 2.62 -20.16 -17.36
CA TYR A 467 2.57 -19.12 -18.38
C TYR A 467 2.31 -17.74 -17.80
N LEU A 468 1.45 -17.65 -16.76
CA LEU A 468 1.14 -16.39 -16.09
C LEU A 468 2.29 -15.87 -15.22
N ALA A 469 3.18 -16.75 -14.75
CA ALA A 469 4.33 -16.38 -13.94
C ALA A 469 5.36 -15.55 -14.73
N TRP A 470 5.51 -15.79 -16.04
CA TRP A 470 6.47 -15.09 -16.88
C TRP A 470 6.21 -13.59 -17.02
N PRO A 471 5.01 -13.11 -17.40
CA PRO A 471 4.70 -11.68 -17.39
C PRO A 471 4.91 -11.00 -16.03
N ALA A 472 4.57 -11.68 -14.93
CA ALA A 472 4.79 -11.15 -13.59
C ALA A 472 6.29 -11.00 -13.29
N TYR A 473 7.11 -12.01 -13.62
CA TYR A 473 8.56 -11.93 -13.52
C TYR A 473 9.11 -10.79 -14.37
N TRP A 474 8.70 -10.66 -15.63
CA TRP A 474 9.20 -9.62 -16.52
C TRP A 474 8.98 -8.22 -15.95
N ILE A 475 7.76 -7.94 -15.47
CA ILE A 475 7.42 -6.64 -14.87
C ILE A 475 8.25 -6.39 -13.61
N VAL A 476 8.28 -7.36 -12.69
CA VAL A 476 8.99 -7.19 -11.41
C VAL A 476 10.50 -7.08 -11.63
N GLN A 477 11.09 -7.99 -12.41
CA GLN A 477 12.51 -8.00 -12.73
C GLN A 477 12.91 -6.71 -13.46
N GLY A 478 12.14 -6.30 -14.47
CA GLY A 478 12.35 -5.05 -15.18
C GLY A 478 12.34 -3.84 -14.24
N CYS A 479 11.35 -3.76 -13.34
CA CYS A 479 11.29 -2.70 -12.33
C CYS A 479 12.51 -2.68 -11.41
N VAL A 480 12.97 -3.83 -10.91
CA VAL A 480 14.17 -3.88 -10.07
C VAL A 480 15.43 -3.46 -10.84
N CYS A 481 15.54 -3.84 -12.12
CA CYS A 481 16.66 -3.46 -12.99
C CYS A 481 16.71 -1.96 -13.30
N ILE A 482 15.57 -1.24 -13.27
CA ILE A 482 15.57 0.23 -13.41
C ILE A 482 16.37 0.89 -12.27
N GLY A 483 16.32 0.34 -11.05
CA GLY A 483 17.11 0.89 -9.94
C GLY A 483 18.62 0.88 -10.22
N ILE A 484 19.13 -0.16 -10.90
CA ILE A 484 20.53 -0.19 -11.36
C ILE A 484 20.78 0.91 -12.40
N TRP A 485 19.85 1.10 -13.34
CA TRP A 485 19.97 2.18 -14.32
C TRP A 485 20.01 3.56 -13.64
N VAL A 486 19.15 3.80 -12.63
CA VAL A 486 19.13 5.07 -11.88
C VAL A 486 20.47 5.33 -11.18
N ILE A 487 21.04 4.32 -10.52
CA ILE A 487 22.36 4.42 -9.88
C ILE A 487 23.46 4.77 -10.90
N GLY A 488 23.36 4.24 -12.12
CA GLY A 488 24.32 4.51 -13.21
C GLY A 488 24.09 5.80 -13.98
N HIS A 489 22.90 6.42 -13.88
CA HIS A 489 22.46 7.54 -14.72
C HIS A 489 22.61 8.93 -14.04
N GLU A 490 23.22 9.03 -12.85
CA GLU A 490 23.48 10.33 -12.18
C GLU A 490 24.59 11.17 -12.86
N CYS A 491 24.54 11.32 -14.18
CA CYS A 491 25.51 12.07 -14.98
C CYS A 491 24.81 13.11 -15.87
N GLY A 492 24.92 14.39 -15.48
CA GLY A 492 25.32 15.45 -16.41
C GLY A 492 24.35 15.99 -17.47
N HIS A 493 23.04 15.76 -17.40
CA HIS A 493 22.12 16.39 -18.37
C HIS A 493 22.13 17.93 -18.27
N GLN A 494 22.34 18.58 -19.42
CA GLN A 494 22.30 20.04 -19.60
C GLN A 494 21.17 20.41 -20.57
N ASP A 495 20.81 21.68 -20.62
CA ASP A 495 19.95 22.25 -21.68
C ASP A 495 18.50 21.73 -21.81
N PHE A 496 17.93 21.22 -20.71
CA PHE A 496 16.52 20.78 -20.64
C PHE A 496 15.52 21.80 -21.22
N SER A 497 14.55 21.30 -21.97
CA SER A 497 13.44 22.08 -22.53
C SER A 497 13.89 23.19 -23.50
N SER A 498 15.12 23.13 -24.02
CA SER A 498 15.56 23.91 -25.17
C SER A 498 15.05 23.31 -26.48
N LEU A 499 14.50 24.13 -27.37
CA LEU A 499 14.01 23.69 -28.67
C LEU A 499 15.14 23.39 -29.67
N GLU A 500 16.38 23.75 -29.35
CA GLU A 500 17.55 23.58 -30.20
C GLU A 500 18.63 22.70 -29.59
N ASN A 501 18.80 22.75 -28.26
CA ASN A 501 19.94 22.14 -27.58
C ASN A 501 19.58 20.95 -26.68
N ASP A 502 18.30 20.64 -26.44
CA ASP A 502 17.94 19.50 -25.59
C ASP A 502 18.40 18.17 -26.24
N GLU A 503 19.29 17.48 -25.55
CA GLU A 503 19.95 16.28 -26.06
C GLU A 503 19.08 15.03 -25.98
N VAL A 504 18.00 15.05 -25.20
CA VAL A 504 17.18 13.87 -24.89
C VAL A 504 15.84 13.93 -25.62
N TYR A 505 15.15 15.07 -25.56
CA TYR A 505 13.82 15.21 -26.12
C TYR A 505 13.49 16.64 -26.60
N ILE A 506 13.35 16.80 -27.91
CA ILE A 506 12.80 18.02 -28.53
C ILE A 506 11.39 17.77 -29.05
N PRO A 507 10.37 18.52 -28.59
CA PRO A 507 9.02 18.40 -29.11
C PRO A 507 8.95 18.83 -30.57
N ARG A 508 8.26 18.05 -31.41
CA ARG A 508 8.08 18.40 -32.82
C ARG A 508 7.01 19.47 -32.97
N LEU A 509 7.37 20.58 -33.61
CA LEU A 509 6.42 21.62 -34.01
C LEU A 509 5.31 21.02 -34.88
N LYS A 510 4.06 21.46 -34.64
CA LYS A 510 2.87 20.99 -35.37
C LYS A 510 3.03 21.14 -36.89
N SER A 511 3.71 22.20 -37.34
CA SER A 511 4.02 22.46 -38.75
C SER A 511 4.98 21.45 -39.39
N LYS A 512 5.77 20.73 -38.59
CA LYS A 512 6.74 19.71 -39.04
C LYS A 512 6.21 18.27 -38.89
N LEU A 513 4.98 18.08 -38.42
CA LEU A 513 4.35 16.75 -38.33
C LEU A 513 3.98 16.25 -39.73
N ARG A 514 4.30 14.99 -40.02
CA ARG A 514 3.98 14.37 -41.31
C ARG A 514 2.46 14.20 -41.49
N TRP A 515 2.00 14.17 -42.73
CA TRP A 515 0.57 14.10 -43.09
C TRP A 515 -0.20 12.94 -42.42
N TYR A 516 0.46 11.81 -42.17
CA TYR A 516 -0.18 10.64 -41.58
C TYR A 516 -0.52 10.79 -40.08
N TYR A 517 0.06 11.77 -39.36
CA TYR A 517 -0.22 12.02 -37.93
C TYR A 517 -1.70 12.32 -37.66
N LYS A 518 -2.43 12.86 -38.66
CA LYS A 518 -3.88 13.09 -38.57
C LYS A 518 -4.66 11.80 -38.33
N TYR A 519 -4.21 10.68 -38.91
CA TYR A 519 -4.87 9.38 -38.78
C TYR A 519 -4.50 8.66 -37.48
N LEU A 520 -3.38 9.02 -36.84
CA LEU A 520 -2.95 8.48 -35.55
C LEU A 520 -3.64 9.17 -34.35
N ASN A 521 -4.36 10.28 -34.58
CA ASN A 521 -5.03 11.03 -33.53
C ASN A 521 -6.42 10.45 -33.14
N ASN A 522 -6.48 9.13 -32.96
CA ASN A 522 -7.64 8.41 -32.41
C ASN A 522 -7.17 7.47 -31.27
N PRO A 523 -8.06 6.92 -30.43
CA PRO A 523 -7.65 6.09 -29.29
C PRO A 523 -6.73 4.92 -29.66
N LEU A 524 -7.06 4.18 -30.72
CA LEU A 524 -6.27 3.04 -31.19
C LEU A 524 -4.90 3.49 -31.74
N GLY A 525 -4.89 4.56 -32.54
CA GLY A 525 -3.66 5.16 -33.07
C GLY A 525 -2.73 5.64 -31.95
N ARG A 526 -3.27 6.24 -30.88
CA ARG A 526 -2.48 6.65 -29.70
C ARG A 526 -1.91 5.46 -28.94
N VAL A 527 -2.67 4.38 -28.78
CA VAL A 527 -2.17 3.14 -28.15
C VAL A 527 -1.04 2.54 -28.98
N LEU A 528 -1.19 2.49 -30.31
CA LEU A 528 -0.14 1.97 -31.20
C LEU A 528 1.12 2.83 -31.19
N VAL A 529 0.99 4.16 -31.25
CA VAL A 529 2.13 5.08 -31.15
C VAL A 529 2.81 4.94 -29.80
N LEU A 530 2.04 4.84 -28.72
CA LEU A 530 2.59 4.67 -27.38
C LEU A 530 3.32 3.33 -27.26
N ALA A 531 2.71 2.23 -27.70
CA ALA A 531 3.35 0.91 -27.69
C ALA A 531 4.66 0.90 -28.50
N PHE A 532 4.65 1.49 -29.70
CA PHE A 532 5.85 1.64 -30.51
C PHE A 532 6.93 2.48 -29.81
N THR A 533 6.53 3.63 -29.26
CA THR A 533 7.44 4.56 -28.58
C THR A 533 8.07 3.92 -27.34
N LEU A 534 7.28 3.22 -26.53
CA LEU A 534 7.78 2.53 -25.34
C LEU A 534 8.66 1.31 -25.70
N THR A 535 8.43 0.66 -26.85
CA THR A 535 9.22 -0.51 -27.25
C THR A 535 10.53 -0.12 -27.94
N PHE A 536 10.47 0.84 -28.86
CA PHE A 536 11.58 1.16 -29.77
C PHE A 536 12.18 2.55 -29.54
N GLY A 537 11.56 3.41 -28.73
CA GLY A 537 12.02 4.79 -28.53
C GLY A 537 13.46 4.87 -28.04
N TRP A 538 13.81 4.09 -27.02
CA TRP A 538 15.18 4.08 -26.47
C TRP A 538 16.22 3.51 -27.45
N PRO A 539 16.03 2.31 -28.06
CA PRO A 539 16.95 1.82 -29.09
C PRO A 539 17.14 2.78 -30.27
N LEU A 540 16.06 3.39 -30.75
CA LEU A 540 16.13 4.35 -31.86
C LEU A 540 16.83 5.64 -31.46
N TYR A 541 16.69 6.08 -30.20
CA TYR A 541 17.43 7.23 -29.68
C TYR A 541 18.93 6.94 -29.64
N LEU A 542 19.35 5.78 -29.12
CA LEU A 542 20.76 5.43 -29.08
C LEU A 542 21.39 5.29 -30.47
N LEU A 543 20.70 4.61 -31.39
CA LEU A 543 21.23 4.32 -32.73
C LEU A 543 21.16 5.51 -33.70
N PHE A 544 20.12 6.34 -33.60
CA PHE A 544 19.80 7.34 -34.62
C PHE A 544 19.40 8.72 -34.05
N ASN A 545 19.49 8.91 -32.73
CA ASN A 545 19.16 10.16 -32.05
C ASN A 545 17.76 10.71 -32.41
N VAL A 546 16.75 9.84 -32.55
CA VAL A 546 15.44 10.22 -33.12
C VAL A 546 14.64 11.28 -32.35
N SER A 547 14.94 11.47 -31.06
CA SER A 547 14.25 12.41 -30.16
C SER A 547 15.09 13.59 -29.68
N GLY A 548 16.42 13.52 -29.77
CA GLY A 548 17.32 14.58 -29.31
C GLY A 548 17.49 15.73 -30.31
N ARG A 549 18.41 16.63 -30.01
CA ARG A 549 18.80 17.74 -30.90
C ARG A 549 19.28 17.28 -32.26
N ASN A 550 19.12 18.16 -33.26
CA ASN A 550 19.72 17.93 -34.57
C ASN A 550 21.21 18.25 -34.52
N TYR A 551 22.00 17.42 -35.17
CA TYR A 551 23.42 17.64 -35.40
C TYR A 551 23.69 17.74 -36.90
N ASP A 552 24.75 18.44 -37.27
CA ASP A 552 25.14 18.62 -38.69
C ASP A 552 25.64 17.31 -39.34
N ARG A 553 25.95 16.30 -38.52
CA ARG A 553 26.40 14.97 -38.93
C ARG A 553 25.55 13.90 -38.24
N PHE A 554 25.64 12.67 -38.75
CA PHE A 554 24.95 11.53 -38.15
C PHE A 554 25.32 11.36 -36.67
N ALA A 555 24.31 11.27 -35.81
CA ALA A 555 24.46 11.17 -34.36
C ALA A 555 24.09 9.76 -33.90
N CYS A 556 25.01 9.09 -33.21
CA CYS A 556 24.91 7.72 -32.75
C CYS A 556 25.68 7.60 -31.45
N HIS A 557 25.05 7.05 -30.42
CA HIS A 557 25.64 6.93 -29.09
C HIS A 557 26.72 5.84 -29.00
N TYR A 558 26.84 5.00 -30.04
CA TYR A 558 27.87 3.96 -30.16
C TYR A 558 28.98 4.35 -31.16
N ASP A 559 29.12 5.64 -31.43
CA ASP A 559 30.21 6.19 -32.24
C ASP A 559 31.01 7.20 -31.39
N PRO A 560 32.25 6.87 -30.98
CA PRO A 560 33.11 7.79 -30.23
C PRO A 560 33.42 9.11 -30.95
N TYR A 561 33.23 9.20 -32.27
CA TYR A 561 33.40 10.42 -33.06
C TYR A 561 32.07 11.12 -33.39
N SER A 562 30.97 10.64 -32.81
CA SER A 562 29.67 11.26 -32.94
C SER A 562 29.70 12.73 -32.51
N PRO A 563 28.96 13.63 -33.18
CA PRO A 563 28.87 15.04 -32.76
C PRO A 563 28.23 15.24 -31.37
N ILE A 564 27.75 14.18 -30.73
CA ILE A 564 27.26 14.17 -29.35
C ILE A 564 28.39 14.41 -28.35
N TYR A 565 29.59 13.88 -28.62
CA TYR A 565 30.67 13.81 -27.63
C TYR A 565 31.81 14.79 -27.89
N THR A 566 32.39 15.30 -26.82
CA THR A 566 33.63 16.07 -26.87
C THR A 566 34.85 15.16 -26.98
N ASP A 567 35.98 15.71 -27.42
CA ASP A 567 37.25 14.97 -27.55
C ASP A 567 37.72 14.32 -26.23
N ARG A 568 37.32 14.89 -25.09
CA ARG A 568 37.67 14.39 -23.75
C ARG A 568 36.85 13.17 -23.34
N GLU A 569 35.67 12.98 -23.93
CA GLU A 569 34.74 11.90 -23.57
C GLU A 569 34.95 10.64 -24.41
N ARG A 570 35.60 10.75 -25.58
CA ARG A 570 35.75 9.65 -26.56
C ARG A 570 36.28 8.35 -25.94
N LEU A 571 37.28 8.44 -25.06
CA LEU A 571 37.85 7.26 -24.40
C LEU A 571 36.81 6.54 -23.53
N GLN A 572 35.92 7.27 -22.85
CA GLN A 572 34.86 6.68 -22.05
C GLN A 572 33.82 5.98 -22.93
N ILE A 573 33.51 6.56 -24.09
CA ILE A 573 32.60 5.96 -25.08
C ILE A 573 33.21 4.66 -25.63
N TYR A 574 34.49 4.65 -25.99
CA TYR A 574 35.18 3.43 -26.39
C TYR A 574 35.09 2.31 -25.33
N ILE A 575 35.31 2.63 -24.06
CA ILE A 575 35.21 1.66 -22.96
C ILE A 575 33.78 1.14 -22.83
N SER A 576 32.78 2.02 -22.96
CA SER A 576 31.37 1.66 -22.94
C SER A 576 31.01 0.72 -24.09
N ASP A 577 31.41 1.04 -25.32
CA ASP A 577 31.11 0.25 -26.52
C ASP A 577 31.75 -1.14 -26.46
N VAL A 578 32.98 -1.25 -25.97
CA VAL A 578 33.63 -2.55 -25.72
C VAL A 578 32.82 -3.38 -24.71
N SER A 579 32.26 -2.75 -23.68
CA SER A 579 31.43 -3.42 -22.68
C SER A 579 30.09 -3.91 -23.26
N VAL A 580 29.49 -3.14 -24.17
CA VAL A 580 28.28 -3.54 -24.92
C VAL A 580 28.59 -4.72 -25.84
N ILE A 581 29.70 -4.69 -26.58
CA ILE A 581 30.15 -5.79 -27.44
C ILE A 581 30.39 -7.06 -26.63
N ALA A 582 31.06 -6.94 -25.48
CA ALA A 582 31.27 -8.07 -24.57
C ALA A 582 29.95 -8.65 -24.08
N THR A 583 28.97 -7.81 -23.74
CA THR A 583 27.62 -8.24 -23.33
C THR A 583 26.88 -8.97 -24.44
N ILE A 584 26.98 -8.48 -25.68
CA ILE A 584 26.41 -9.14 -26.87
C ILE A 584 27.07 -10.51 -27.08
N TYR A 585 28.40 -10.59 -26.96
CA TYR A 585 29.15 -11.83 -27.10
C TYR A 585 28.77 -12.87 -26.02
N VAL A 586 28.67 -12.45 -24.77
CA VAL A 586 28.19 -13.31 -23.67
C VAL A 586 26.76 -13.77 -23.93
N SER A 587 25.88 -12.85 -24.36
CA SER A 587 24.49 -13.18 -24.71
C SER A 587 24.41 -14.20 -25.84
N TYR A 588 25.25 -14.07 -26.87
CA TYR A 588 25.35 -15.05 -27.95
C TYR A 588 25.72 -16.44 -27.42
N HIS A 589 26.74 -16.55 -26.57
CA HIS A 589 27.12 -17.83 -25.96
C HIS A 589 26.05 -18.40 -25.02
N VAL A 590 25.35 -17.56 -24.28
CA VAL A 590 24.21 -17.97 -23.46
C VAL A 590 23.07 -18.49 -24.34
N ALA A 591 22.76 -17.84 -25.46
CA ALA A 591 21.76 -18.32 -26.41
C ALA A 591 22.15 -19.68 -27.01
N LEU A 592 23.43 -19.89 -27.33
CA LEU A 592 23.93 -21.18 -27.83
C LEU A 592 23.82 -22.31 -26.79
N THR A 593 23.98 -21.99 -25.49
CA THR A 593 24.01 -23.00 -24.42
C THR A 593 22.65 -23.25 -23.77
N LYS A 594 21.79 -22.23 -23.69
CA LYS A 594 20.49 -22.28 -22.99
C LYS A 594 19.28 -22.14 -23.90
N GLY A 595 19.47 -21.73 -25.15
CA GLY A 595 18.39 -21.41 -26.09
C GLY A 595 18.10 -19.91 -26.16
N LEU A 596 17.66 -19.47 -27.34
CA LEU A 596 17.29 -18.07 -27.59
C LEU A 596 16.01 -17.69 -26.82
N ASP A 597 15.05 -18.60 -26.73
CA ASP A 597 13.82 -18.46 -25.95
C ASP A 597 14.11 -18.23 -24.46
N TRP A 598 15.08 -18.97 -23.91
CA TRP A 598 15.54 -18.77 -22.54
C TRP A 598 16.13 -17.38 -22.35
N LEU A 599 17.03 -16.96 -23.24
CA LEU A 599 17.67 -15.64 -23.17
C LEU A 599 16.64 -14.51 -23.32
N VAL A 600 15.64 -14.69 -24.19
CA VAL A 600 14.57 -13.73 -24.39
C VAL A 600 13.76 -13.59 -23.10
N CYS A 601 13.32 -14.70 -22.50
CA CYS A 601 12.48 -14.69 -21.32
C CYS A 601 13.22 -14.17 -20.07
N ILE A 602 14.51 -14.49 -19.93
CA ILE A 602 15.27 -14.16 -18.72
C ILE A 602 15.87 -12.76 -18.78
N TYR A 603 16.33 -12.31 -19.95
CA TYR A 603 17.11 -11.09 -20.10
C TYR A 603 16.45 -10.04 -21.02
N TRP A 604 16.06 -10.40 -22.24
CA TRP A 604 15.63 -9.39 -23.22
C TRP A 604 14.27 -8.78 -22.89
N VAL A 605 13.28 -9.56 -22.44
CA VAL A 605 11.97 -9.00 -22.08
C VAL A 605 12.05 -8.08 -20.85
N PRO A 606 12.75 -8.45 -19.75
CA PRO A 606 13.03 -7.50 -18.67
C PRO A 606 13.78 -6.24 -19.14
N LEU A 607 14.77 -6.38 -20.04
CA LEU A 607 15.48 -5.24 -20.62
C LEU A 607 14.54 -4.33 -21.45
N LEU A 608 13.61 -4.90 -22.22
CA LEU A 608 12.59 -4.14 -22.93
C LEU A 608 11.67 -3.37 -21.98
N ILE A 609 11.36 -3.95 -20.82
CA ILE A 609 10.59 -3.26 -19.77
C ILE A 609 11.40 -2.09 -19.21
N VAL A 610 12.68 -2.28 -18.88
CA VAL A 610 13.56 -1.18 -18.45
C VAL A 610 13.56 -0.05 -19.49
N ASN A 611 13.77 -0.37 -20.77
CA ASN A 611 13.75 0.60 -21.86
C ASN A 611 12.41 1.34 -21.95
N GLY A 612 11.30 0.61 -21.86
CA GLY A 612 9.97 1.20 -21.90
C GLY A 612 9.70 2.13 -20.71
N PHE A 613 10.16 1.76 -19.52
CA PHE A 613 10.04 2.63 -18.35
C PHE A 613 10.90 3.89 -18.47
N ILE A 614 12.12 3.81 -18.98
CA ILE A 614 12.98 4.98 -19.23
C ILE A 614 12.25 5.97 -20.15
N VAL A 615 11.72 5.49 -21.28
CA VAL A 615 10.95 6.32 -22.21
C VAL A 615 9.68 6.87 -21.56
N LEU A 616 8.97 6.07 -20.78
CA LEU A 616 7.76 6.48 -20.08
C LEU A 616 8.03 7.60 -19.08
N ILE A 617 9.09 7.49 -18.28
CA ILE A 617 9.49 8.51 -17.30
C ILE A 617 9.82 9.82 -18.03
N THR A 618 10.64 9.76 -19.08
CA THR A 618 10.98 10.93 -19.90
C THR A 618 9.72 11.60 -20.47
N LEU A 619 8.81 10.83 -21.07
CA LEU A 619 7.56 11.38 -21.59
C LEU A 619 6.72 12.03 -20.49
N LEU A 620 6.54 11.35 -19.35
CA LEU A 620 5.70 11.83 -18.27
C LEU A 620 6.24 13.11 -17.60
N HIS A 621 7.56 13.26 -17.53
CA HIS A 621 8.23 14.41 -16.93
C HIS A 621 8.39 15.60 -17.87
N HIS A 622 8.55 15.38 -19.19
CA HIS A 622 8.88 16.44 -20.15
C HIS A 622 7.74 16.85 -21.09
N THR A 623 6.67 16.06 -21.23
CA THR A 623 5.59 16.34 -22.23
C THR A 623 4.28 16.85 -21.65
N HIS A 624 4.26 17.22 -20.36
CA HIS A 624 3.04 17.71 -19.73
C HIS A 624 2.62 19.08 -20.31
N SER A 625 1.33 19.29 -20.57
CA SER A 625 0.80 20.47 -21.27
C SER A 625 0.97 21.81 -20.53
N SER A 626 1.40 21.77 -19.27
CA SER A 626 1.70 22.94 -18.46
C SER A 626 3.16 23.39 -18.53
N LEU A 627 4.03 22.59 -19.17
CA LEU A 627 5.45 22.85 -19.27
C LEU A 627 5.76 23.73 -20.49
N PRO A 628 6.57 24.79 -20.34
CA PRO A 628 7.09 25.57 -21.45
C PRO A 628 8.30 24.87 -22.10
N HIS A 629 8.46 25.10 -23.40
CA HIS A 629 9.72 24.84 -24.11
C HIS A 629 10.22 26.18 -24.65
N TYR A 630 11.52 26.42 -24.54
CA TYR A 630 12.13 27.72 -24.84
C TYR A 630 13.01 27.61 -26.09
N ASP A 631 12.92 28.61 -26.95
CA ASP A 631 13.95 28.82 -27.97
C ASP A 631 15.24 29.33 -27.33
N SER A 632 16.31 29.31 -28.12
CA SER A 632 17.66 29.75 -27.73
C SER A 632 17.74 31.19 -27.23
N SER A 633 16.79 32.06 -27.60
CA SER A 633 16.78 33.47 -27.16
C SER A 633 16.20 33.65 -25.76
N GLU A 634 15.27 32.78 -25.37
CA GLU A 634 14.57 32.82 -24.09
C GLU A 634 15.08 31.78 -23.08
N TRP A 635 15.85 30.79 -23.55
CA TRP A 635 16.35 29.70 -22.73
C TRP A 635 17.43 30.17 -21.74
N HIS A 636 17.32 29.66 -20.51
CA HIS A 636 18.28 29.84 -19.44
C HIS A 636 18.23 28.61 -18.55
N TYR A 637 19.37 28.13 -18.06
CA TYR A 637 19.49 26.88 -17.27
C TYR A 637 18.37 26.71 -16.22
N LEU A 638 18.13 27.70 -15.36
CA LEU A 638 17.05 27.64 -14.36
C LEU A 638 15.64 27.54 -14.95
N LYS A 639 15.35 28.18 -16.08
CA LYS A 639 14.04 28.07 -16.74
C LYS A 639 13.86 26.65 -17.30
N GLY A 640 14.89 26.11 -17.94
CA GLY A 640 14.88 24.74 -18.47
C GLY A 640 14.75 23.69 -17.37
N ALA A 641 15.56 23.80 -16.30
CA ALA A 641 15.54 22.88 -15.17
C ALA A 641 14.21 22.91 -14.38
N LEU A 642 13.49 24.04 -14.38
CA LEU A 642 12.16 24.15 -13.76
C LEU A 642 11.01 23.76 -14.72
N ALA A 643 11.32 23.45 -15.98
CA ALA A 643 10.35 23.00 -16.98
C ALA A 643 10.23 21.47 -17.01
N THR A 644 10.20 20.84 -15.84
CA THR A 644 9.94 19.42 -15.62
C THR A 644 8.84 19.25 -14.57
N VAL A 645 8.07 18.17 -14.65
CA VAL A 645 7.05 17.83 -13.63
C VAL A 645 7.53 16.67 -12.78
N ASP A 646 7.70 16.91 -11.48
CA ASP A 646 7.88 15.84 -10.51
C ASP A 646 6.60 15.00 -10.41
N ARG A 647 6.77 13.68 -10.51
CA ARG A 647 5.66 12.73 -10.34
C ARG A 647 5.96 11.75 -9.23
N ASP A 648 4.92 11.47 -8.47
CA ASP A 648 4.97 10.46 -7.43
C ASP A 648 4.44 9.12 -7.96
N TYR A 649 5.36 8.20 -8.26
CA TYR A 649 5.07 6.87 -8.79
C TYR A 649 4.63 5.86 -7.71
N GLY A 650 4.39 6.31 -6.48
CA GLY A 650 3.81 5.48 -5.42
C GLY A 650 4.82 4.52 -4.83
N VAL A 651 4.48 3.22 -4.77
CA VAL A 651 5.39 2.19 -4.23
C VAL A 651 6.68 2.13 -5.04
N LEU A 652 6.63 2.44 -6.34
CA LEU A 652 7.82 2.47 -7.19
C LEU A 652 8.86 3.51 -6.73
N ASN A 653 8.44 4.63 -6.11
CA ASN A 653 9.37 5.60 -5.52
C ASN A 653 10.15 5.06 -4.30
N LYS A 654 9.72 3.92 -3.74
CA LYS A 654 10.43 3.23 -2.65
C LYS A 654 11.29 2.07 -3.15
N VAL A 655 11.14 1.70 -4.43
CA VAL A 655 11.85 0.59 -5.10
C VAL A 655 12.99 1.14 -5.95
N PHE A 656 12.78 2.26 -6.64
CA PHE A 656 13.82 3.12 -7.20
C PHE A 656 14.42 3.99 -6.10
#